data_AF-A0A1V3RDK2-F1
#
_entry.id   AF-A0A1V3RDK2-F1
#
_cell.length_a   1.000
_cell.length_b   1.000
_cell.length_c   1.000
_cell.angle_alpha   90.00
_cell.angle_beta   90.00
_cell.angle_gamma   90.00
#
_symmetry.space_group_name_H-M   'P 1'
#
loop_
_entity.id
_entity.type
_entity.pdbx_description
1 polymer ?
#
loop_
_entity_poly.entity_id
_entity_poly.type
_entity_poly.pdbx_seq_one_letter_code
_entity_poly.pdbx_strand_id
1 'polypeptide(L)'
;MNATRTSFFQSAWCFKFLKTKPMKKKKHYRSLGLLLLLFTGLFSACEETLEEPRNPLIAEAGEEQKLVTNSVTLLDGSQSINSTGEPISFQWELTQKPEGAEVVISALNQVAVQFSTDRPGEYVFKLTVTYQGWSDSDTVKIIVVEGQSSKLEAKAGEDREIILGNTTQLDATGSVNEFGGAMEFVWEIIQKPEGSLAEIRFPDDAVANFKPDKAGKYLIKLTVKVQSNISADLVEVIVNEDNGGAEGPILISGDILHDRVLENVFVEQDLDFDYIITKDIKVGARLTVMPGVRIGFEQDARMTISPNGTLVADAPLDNTGIVFQGKENTLGFWEGILVESGSPGNILRGVEIKNAGQSPLAAALMIDDGGLVRLIKTHIHSNRGIGVELVPGGRFSEFISCKIENSTTAHIRISAYQVRDLSTLNEIGPGKIQVIETRLNDGTEHIWPTFDAQYDILGDLVVYGKTTWVLSDGAHINMAENTGIRAIQESRLLFLGEMGKPVVIEGITKSKGYWKGIHVENSGSQPSNILWAEIRHAGSNPVVTGNESATLNLGKQGWLNVERTILDLGKGSGLVAKADASLLEFELNSVTNHEGHPIVVSTSQVEKLSYVTRFENNAKPEVVIDTQMPVDFGVRAVTWKGFVQRVPYLVKGQVTNNLIIKSGLRIEAGVILKMMPGAGISVLPGNLGESYLKLEGIQGGPVRIQGLDESAGSWHGIRIATSSQYNQFDHAEILHAGMLVQNRFSAAIHVADAPEGALIIKNSTIAKSGQHGIAVNNLFQERLKTSNMKFEEIAGSNIHIW
;
A
#
# COMPACT_ATOMS: atom_id res chain seq x y z
N MET A 1 -22.71 10.01 57.92
CA MET A 1 -24.04 9.47 57.54
C MET A 1 -23.86 8.05 57.00
N ASN A 2 -24.88 7.22 57.22
CA ASN A 2 -24.99 5.78 56.94
C ASN A 2 -24.78 5.42 55.43
N ALA A 3 -24.52 4.17 55.01
CA ALA A 3 -23.90 3.00 55.65
C ALA A 3 -23.61 1.90 54.58
N THR A 4 -22.48 1.20 54.74
CA THR A 4 -22.15 -0.23 54.44
C THR A 4 -23.22 -1.20 53.88
N ARG A 5 -22.92 -2.34 53.21
CA ARG A 5 -21.75 -2.97 52.51
C ARG A 5 -22.17 -4.40 52.05
N THR A 6 -21.29 -5.15 51.36
CA THR A 6 -21.14 -6.65 51.33
C THR A 6 -22.20 -7.61 50.72
N SER A 7 -21.85 -8.19 49.55
CA SER A 7 -21.61 -9.63 49.25
C SER A 7 -22.24 -10.78 50.09
N PHE A 8 -22.70 -11.89 49.43
CA PHE A 8 -22.01 -13.21 49.41
C PHE A 8 -22.71 -14.30 48.53
N PHE A 9 -22.02 -15.44 48.34
CA PHE A 9 -22.41 -16.67 47.62
C PHE A 9 -23.11 -17.72 48.53
N GLN A 10 -23.49 -18.88 47.95
CA GLN A 10 -23.99 -20.15 48.57
C GLN A 10 -25.48 -20.22 48.97
N SER A 11 -26.16 -21.38 49.06
CA SER A 11 -26.21 -22.63 48.24
C SER A 11 -27.20 -23.66 48.85
N ALA A 12 -27.78 -24.53 48.01
CA ALA A 12 -28.11 -25.96 48.26
C ALA A 12 -29.52 -26.45 48.75
N TRP A 13 -30.10 -27.38 47.95
CA TRP A 13 -30.67 -28.71 48.33
C TRP A 13 -32.08 -28.79 49.01
N CYS A 14 -32.93 -29.84 48.81
CA CYS A 14 -32.87 -31.07 47.99
C CYS A 14 -34.26 -31.73 47.71
N PHE A 15 -34.27 -32.72 46.79
CA PHE A 15 -35.26 -33.82 46.55
C PHE A 15 -36.64 -33.44 45.94
N LYS A 16 -37.49 -34.30 45.32
CA LYS A 16 -37.55 -35.75 44.88
C LYS A 16 -38.74 -35.88 43.85
N PHE A 17 -38.89 -36.82 42.89
CA PHE A 17 -38.07 -37.92 42.32
C PHE A 17 -38.62 -38.45 40.95
N LEU A 18 -37.83 -39.33 40.30
CA LEU A 18 -38.03 -40.38 39.24
C LEU A 18 -39.45 -40.97 38.96
N LYS A 19 -39.82 -41.67 37.84
CA LYS A 19 -39.08 -42.23 36.66
C LYS A 19 -40.00 -42.68 35.46
N THR A 20 -39.54 -42.44 34.22
CA THR A 20 -39.51 -43.28 32.97
C THR A 20 -40.63 -44.28 32.51
N LYS A 21 -41.16 -44.03 31.28
CA LYS A 21 -41.29 -44.89 30.06
C LYS A 21 -41.99 -46.30 30.14
N PRO A 22 -42.22 -47.03 29.01
CA PRO A 22 -43.37 -46.92 28.09
C PRO A 22 -44.12 -48.27 27.90
N MET A 23 -45.12 -48.38 27.01
CA MET A 23 -45.76 -49.68 26.67
C MET A 23 -45.90 -49.98 25.17
N LYS A 24 -45.51 -51.20 24.77
CA LYS A 24 -45.83 -51.84 23.47
C LYS A 24 -46.54 -53.18 23.71
N LYS A 25 -47.63 -53.38 22.95
CA LYS A 25 -48.35 -54.63 22.58
C LYS A 25 -47.93 -55.98 23.22
N LYS A 26 -48.92 -56.72 23.76
CA LYS A 26 -49.29 -58.10 23.29
C LYS A 26 -50.65 -58.59 23.83
N LYS A 27 -51.14 -59.72 23.29
CA LYS A 27 -52.54 -60.20 23.29
C LYS A 27 -52.89 -61.22 24.40
N HIS A 28 -54.21 -61.36 24.67
CA HIS A 28 -55.04 -62.61 24.68
C HIS A 28 -55.73 -63.15 25.97
N TYR A 29 -56.92 -63.72 25.71
CA TYR A 29 -57.78 -64.69 26.46
C TYR A 29 -58.90 -64.28 27.47
N ARG A 30 -60.12 -64.19 26.91
CA ARG A 30 -61.44 -64.78 27.30
C ARG A 30 -61.70 -65.40 28.70
N SER A 31 -62.80 -64.96 29.33
CA SER A 31 -64.00 -65.74 29.79
C SER A 31 -65.03 -64.71 30.34
N LEU A 32 -66.29 -64.55 29.91
CA LEU A 32 -67.47 -65.41 29.68
C LEU A 32 -68.13 -65.98 30.97
N GLY A 33 -69.32 -65.46 31.31
CA GLY A 33 -70.17 -65.85 32.45
C GLY A 33 -71.18 -64.74 32.80
N LEU A 34 -72.28 -64.57 32.03
CA LEU A 34 -73.63 -65.13 32.30
C LEU A 34 -74.35 -64.42 33.49
N LEU A 35 -75.12 -63.35 33.23
CA LEU A 35 -76.59 -63.33 32.99
C LEU A 35 -77.45 -63.50 34.28
N LEU A 36 -78.09 -62.43 34.78
CA LEU A 36 -79.57 -62.33 34.91
C LEU A 36 -80.09 -60.97 35.47
N LEU A 37 -81.10 -60.43 34.77
CA LEU A 37 -82.25 -59.63 35.24
C LEU A 37 -82.07 -58.42 36.20
N LEU A 38 -82.09 -57.24 35.57
CA LEU A 38 -83.14 -56.22 35.71
C LEU A 38 -83.88 -56.11 37.07
N PHE A 39 -83.61 -55.03 37.80
CA PHE A 39 -84.65 -54.31 38.52
C PHE A 39 -84.42 -52.79 38.44
N THR A 40 -85.47 -52.03 38.23
CA THR A 40 -85.44 -50.58 37.95
C THR A 40 -85.46 -49.74 39.23
N GLY A 41 -84.78 -48.59 39.20
CA GLY A 41 -84.85 -47.57 40.26
C GLY A 41 -84.19 -46.27 39.80
N LEU A 42 -85.00 -45.23 39.55
CA LEU A 42 -84.52 -43.96 39.01
C LEU A 42 -83.62 -43.21 40.00
N PHE A 43 -82.50 -42.69 39.50
CA PHE A 43 -81.90 -41.45 39.98
C PHE A 43 -81.74 -40.50 38.78
N SER A 44 -81.90 -39.20 39.02
CA SER A 44 -81.94 -38.18 37.96
C SER A 44 -80.62 -38.11 37.19
N ALA A 45 -80.69 -38.31 35.88
CA ALA A 45 -79.57 -38.06 34.97
C ALA A 45 -79.64 -36.62 34.44
N CYS A 46 -78.48 -35.98 34.30
CA CYS A 46 -78.34 -34.74 33.55
C CYS A 46 -78.13 -35.11 32.08
N GLU A 47 -78.96 -34.58 31.18
CA GLU A 47 -78.93 -34.92 29.76
C GLU A 47 -78.08 -33.88 29.00
N GLU A 48 -76.88 -34.29 28.60
CA GLU A 48 -75.99 -33.50 27.74
C GLU A 48 -76.37 -33.76 26.27
N THR A 49 -76.90 -32.74 25.60
CA THR A 49 -77.29 -32.82 24.19
C THR A 49 -76.07 -32.79 23.28
N LEU A 50 -75.84 -33.87 22.54
CA LEU A 50 -74.85 -33.93 21.46
C LEU A 50 -75.33 -33.10 20.26
N GLU A 51 -74.62 -32.02 19.90
CA GLU A 51 -74.78 -31.39 18.58
C GLU A 51 -74.19 -32.30 17.49
N GLU A 52 -74.88 -32.44 16.35
CA GLU A 52 -74.32 -33.10 15.18
C GLU A 52 -73.19 -32.26 14.55
N PRO A 53 -72.13 -32.88 14.00
CA PRO A 53 -71.03 -32.14 13.37
C PRO A 53 -71.52 -31.38 12.13
N ARG A 54 -71.19 -30.10 12.06
CA ARG A 54 -71.49 -29.25 10.89
C ARG A 54 -70.47 -29.52 9.78
N ASN A 55 -70.90 -29.44 8.53
CA ASN A 55 -70.00 -29.49 7.37
C ASN A 55 -68.98 -28.34 7.49
N PRO A 56 -67.66 -28.62 7.53
CA PRO A 56 -66.66 -27.57 7.71
C PRO A 56 -66.30 -26.84 6.42
N LEU A 57 -66.81 -27.29 5.27
CA LEU A 57 -66.49 -26.80 3.93
C LEU A 57 -67.45 -25.69 3.46
N ILE A 58 -66.90 -24.73 2.72
CA ILE A 58 -67.64 -23.81 1.86
C ILE A 58 -66.97 -23.82 0.49
N ALA A 59 -67.72 -24.15 -0.55
CA ALA A 59 -67.28 -24.00 -1.94
C ALA A 59 -67.53 -22.56 -2.41
N GLU A 60 -66.53 -21.98 -3.07
CA GLU A 60 -66.61 -20.67 -3.72
C GLU A 60 -66.05 -20.85 -5.14
N ALA A 61 -66.91 -20.82 -6.17
CA ALA A 61 -66.54 -21.04 -7.57
C ALA A 61 -66.10 -19.75 -8.29
N GLY A 62 -66.24 -18.61 -7.62
CA GLY A 62 -65.91 -17.27 -8.15
C GLY A 62 -67.07 -16.58 -8.86
N GLU A 63 -66.87 -15.29 -9.14
CA GLU A 63 -67.86 -14.39 -9.75
C GLU A 63 -68.12 -14.67 -11.24
N GLU A 64 -69.26 -14.20 -11.76
CA GLU A 64 -69.61 -14.29 -13.19
C GLU A 64 -68.54 -13.62 -14.07
N GLN A 65 -67.97 -14.38 -15.01
CA GLN A 65 -66.96 -13.88 -15.94
C GLN A 65 -67.55 -13.57 -17.32
N LYS A 66 -67.00 -12.56 -17.99
CA LYS A 66 -67.29 -12.23 -19.39
C LYS A 66 -66.04 -12.40 -20.23
N LEU A 67 -66.15 -13.22 -21.26
CA LEU A 67 -65.03 -13.67 -22.08
C LEU A 67 -65.36 -13.48 -23.56
N VAL A 68 -64.33 -13.35 -24.40
CA VAL A 68 -64.47 -13.30 -25.85
C VAL A 68 -64.08 -14.66 -26.44
N THR A 69 -64.79 -15.14 -27.47
CA THR A 69 -64.46 -16.39 -28.18
C THR A 69 -62.96 -16.56 -28.45
N ASN A 70 -62.43 -17.77 -28.20
CA ASN A 70 -61.01 -18.16 -28.29
C ASN A 70 -60.05 -17.48 -27.29
N SER A 71 -60.53 -16.63 -26.37
CA SER A 71 -59.72 -16.16 -25.24
C SER A 71 -59.64 -17.23 -24.14
N VAL A 72 -58.56 -17.22 -23.36
CA VAL A 72 -58.38 -18.11 -22.19
C VAL A 72 -58.75 -17.35 -20.92
N THR A 73 -59.57 -18.00 -20.08
CA THR A 73 -59.87 -17.56 -18.71
C THR A 73 -59.53 -18.66 -17.69
N LEU A 74 -59.52 -18.29 -16.41
CA LEU A 74 -59.38 -19.19 -15.28
C LEU A 74 -60.65 -19.22 -14.44
N LEU A 75 -61.20 -20.42 -14.25
CA LEU A 75 -62.10 -20.72 -13.13
C LEU A 75 -61.25 -20.80 -11.86
N ASP A 76 -61.64 -20.13 -10.78
CA ASP A 76 -60.78 -19.90 -9.62
C ASP A 76 -61.51 -20.30 -8.33
N GLY A 77 -61.14 -21.46 -7.78
CA GLY A 77 -61.73 -22.01 -6.56
C GLY A 77 -60.98 -21.62 -5.29
N SER A 78 -59.94 -20.77 -5.39
CA SER A 78 -59.00 -20.49 -4.29
C SER A 78 -59.63 -19.91 -3.02
N GLN A 79 -60.82 -19.32 -3.12
CA GLN A 79 -61.60 -18.78 -1.99
C GLN A 79 -62.41 -19.85 -1.24
N SER A 80 -62.48 -21.10 -1.74
CA SER A 80 -63.15 -22.19 -1.05
C SER A 80 -62.42 -22.53 0.26
N ILE A 81 -63.14 -22.56 1.38
CA ILE A 81 -62.55 -22.75 2.71
C ILE A 81 -62.91 -24.08 3.36
N ASN A 82 -61.97 -24.56 4.18
CA ASN A 82 -62.24 -25.56 5.22
C ASN A 82 -62.01 -24.91 6.58
N SER A 83 -63.06 -24.81 7.39
CA SER A 83 -62.99 -24.23 8.73
C SER A 83 -62.15 -25.02 9.73
N THR A 84 -61.72 -26.26 9.41
CA THR A 84 -60.68 -26.97 10.20
C THR A 84 -59.26 -26.55 9.86
N GLY A 85 -59.05 -25.73 8.82
CA GLY A 85 -57.74 -25.31 8.33
C GLY A 85 -57.01 -26.34 7.44
N GLU A 86 -57.62 -27.50 7.17
CA GLU A 86 -56.95 -28.62 6.49
C GLU A 86 -57.19 -28.65 4.96
N PRO A 87 -56.26 -29.19 4.15
CA PRO A 87 -56.35 -29.16 2.69
C PRO A 87 -57.61 -29.81 2.10
N ILE A 88 -58.21 -29.16 1.10
CA ILE A 88 -59.41 -29.63 0.39
C ILE A 88 -59.07 -30.13 -1.02
N SER A 89 -59.85 -31.11 -1.51
CA SER A 89 -59.76 -31.59 -2.90
C SER A 89 -60.82 -30.94 -3.77
N PHE A 90 -60.42 -30.39 -4.91
CA PHE A 90 -61.28 -29.69 -5.87
C PHE A 90 -61.73 -30.64 -6.99
N GLN A 91 -62.97 -30.49 -7.45
CA GLN A 91 -63.48 -31.14 -8.66
C GLN A 91 -64.45 -30.22 -9.38
N TRP A 92 -64.08 -29.78 -10.57
CA TRP A 92 -64.90 -28.98 -11.47
C TRP A 92 -65.70 -29.88 -12.43
N GLU A 93 -66.86 -29.40 -12.85
CA GLU A 93 -67.74 -30.05 -13.84
C GLU A 93 -68.37 -28.98 -14.74
N LEU A 94 -68.28 -29.14 -16.07
CA LEU A 94 -69.00 -28.29 -17.02
C LEU A 94 -70.44 -28.79 -17.16
N THR A 95 -71.38 -28.14 -16.49
CA THR A 95 -72.79 -28.59 -16.38
C THR A 95 -73.68 -28.04 -17.49
N GLN A 96 -73.32 -26.89 -18.09
CA GLN A 96 -74.03 -26.28 -19.21
C GLN A 96 -73.06 -25.72 -20.23
N LYS A 97 -73.29 -25.98 -21.52
CA LYS A 97 -72.59 -25.33 -22.64
C LYS A 97 -73.50 -25.23 -23.88
N PRO A 98 -73.23 -24.30 -24.82
CA PRO A 98 -73.95 -24.23 -26.10
C PRO A 98 -73.78 -25.49 -26.96
N GLU A 99 -74.78 -25.77 -27.79
CA GLU A 99 -74.77 -26.94 -28.68
C GLU A 99 -73.65 -26.82 -29.73
N GLY A 100 -72.89 -27.91 -29.88
CA GLY A 100 -71.74 -27.97 -30.79
C GLY A 100 -70.53 -27.12 -30.43
N ALA A 101 -70.52 -26.40 -29.29
CA ALA A 101 -69.33 -25.69 -28.82
C ALA A 101 -68.17 -26.65 -28.52
N GLU A 102 -67.00 -26.36 -29.05
CA GLU A 102 -65.73 -26.99 -28.68
C GLU A 102 -65.13 -26.24 -27.50
N VAL A 103 -64.62 -26.98 -26.52
CA VAL A 103 -64.08 -26.42 -25.28
C VAL A 103 -62.71 -27.02 -25.02
N VAL A 104 -61.74 -26.17 -24.69
CA VAL A 104 -60.43 -26.59 -24.17
C VAL A 104 -60.45 -26.30 -22.68
N ILE A 105 -60.30 -27.36 -21.88
CA ILE A 105 -60.35 -27.28 -20.42
C ILE A 105 -59.15 -28.05 -19.87
N SER A 106 -58.43 -27.45 -18.92
CA SER A 106 -57.33 -28.10 -18.21
C SER A 106 -57.83 -29.16 -17.23
N ALA A 107 -56.95 -29.75 -16.41
CA ALA A 107 -57.33 -30.78 -15.46
C ALA A 107 -58.38 -30.27 -14.45
N LEU A 108 -59.60 -30.84 -14.51
CA LEU A 108 -60.75 -30.43 -13.70
C LEU A 108 -60.59 -30.65 -12.18
N ASN A 109 -59.52 -31.28 -11.72
CA ASN A 109 -59.27 -31.57 -10.30
C ASN A 109 -58.27 -30.59 -9.63
N GLN A 110 -58.05 -29.43 -10.23
CA GLN A 110 -57.16 -28.38 -9.74
C GLN A 110 -57.94 -27.25 -9.04
N VAL A 111 -57.25 -26.47 -8.20
CA VAL A 111 -57.82 -25.28 -7.55
C VAL A 111 -58.27 -24.21 -8.56
N ALA A 112 -57.53 -24.07 -9.66
CA ALA A 112 -57.92 -23.24 -10.80
C ALA A 112 -57.84 -24.03 -12.10
N VAL A 113 -58.75 -23.74 -13.03
CA VAL A 113 -58.92 -24.48 -14.29
C VAL A 113 -58.95 -23.49 -15.46
N GLN A 114 -58.02 -23.65 -16.41
CA GLN A 114 -58.04 -22.92 -17.66
C GLN A 114 -59.22 -23.39 -18.52
N PHE A 115 -59.96 -22.44 -19.08
CA PHE A 115 -61.07 -22.66 -19.98
C PHE A 115 -60.99 -21.71 -21.19
N SER A 116 -61.19 -22.26 -22.39
CA SER A 116 -61.48 -21.50 -23.61
C SER A 116 -62.47 -22.25 -24.50
N THR A 117 -63.10 -21.53 -25.45
CA THR A 117 -64.10 -22.10 -26.36
C THR A 117 -64.23 -21.30 -27.64
N ASP A 118 -64.65 -21.98 -28.72
CA ASP A 118 -64.84 -21.42 -30.06
C ASP A 118 -66.16 -20.64 -30.22
N ARG A 119 -67.16 -20.85 -29.35
CA ARG A 119 -68.53 -20.33 -29.53
C ARG A 119 -69.02 -19.37 -28.44
N PRO A 120 -69.74 -18.30 -28.82
CA PRO A 120 -70.43 -17.45 -27.87
C PRO A 120 -71.62 -18.18 -27.24
N GLY A 121 -71.97 -17.80 -26.01
CA GLY A 121 -73.06 -18.37 -25.23
C GLY A 121 -72.74 -18.46 -23.75
N GLU A 122 -73.65 -19.06 -23.00
CA GLU A 122 -73.52 -19.25 -21.55
C GLU A 122 -72.96 -20.63 -21.22
N TYR A 123 -71.88 -20.65 -20.45
CA TYR A 123 -71.25 -21.85 -19.90
C TYR A 123 -71.39 -21.79 -18.37
N VAL A 124 -71.80 -22.90 -17.75
CA VAL A 124 -71.92 -22.99 -16.29
C VAL A 124 -71.02 -24.11 -15.80
N PHE A 125 -70.12 -23.77 -14.88
CA PHE A 125 -69.24 -24.72 -14.23
C PHE A 125 -69.67 -24.89 -12.77
N LYS A 126 -69.66 -26.13 -12.29
CA LYS A 126 -69.86 -26.46 -10.89
C LYS A 126 -68.53 -26.83 -10.26
N LEU A 127 -68.14 -26.15 -9.19
CA LEU A 127 -67.07 -26.59 -8.30
C LEU A 127 -67.67 -27.47 -7.20
N THR A 128 -67.05 -28.61 -6.92
CA THR A 128 -67.29 -29.41 -5.72
C THR A 128 -65.98 -29.53 -4.95
N VAL A 129 -65.97 -29.17 -3.67
CA VAL A 129 -64.83 -29.36 -2.76
C VAL A 129 -65.10 -30.48 -1.79
N THR A 130 -64.08 -31.25 -1.41
CA THR A 130 -64.22 -32.42 -0.53
C THR A 130 -63.10 -32.55 0.50
N TYR A 131 -63.45 -33.02 1.71
CA TYR A 131 -62.52 -33.27 2.82
C TYR A 131 -63.07 -34.35 3.76
N GLN A 132 -62.32 -35.43 3.98
CA GLN A 132 -62.66 -36.54 4.91
C GLN A 132 -64.13 -37.06 4.83
N GLY A 133 -64.72 -37.07 3.63
CA GLY A 133 -66.10 -37.53 3.39
C GLY A 133 -67.16 -36.43 3.45
N TRP A 134 -66.81 -35.21 3.86
CA TRP A 134 -67.61 -34.02 3.63
C TRP A 134 -67.44 -33.51 2.20
N SER A 135 -68.48 -32.85 1.69
CA SER A 135 -68.48 -32.18 0.40
C SER A 135 -69.32 -30.91 0.45
N ASP A 136 -68.91 -29.87 -0.26
CA ASP A 136 -69.77 -28.73 -0.59
C ASP A 136 -69.60 -28.35 -2.07
N SER A 137 -70.53 -27.57 -2.64
CA SER A 137 -70.46 -27.21 -4.06
C SER A 137 -71.15 -25.91 -4.44
N ASP A 138 -70.51 -25.16 -5.33
CA ASP A 138 -70.97 -23.86 -5.86
C ASP A 138 -70.87 -23.83 -7.41
N THR A 139 -71.45 -22.83 -8.06
CA THR A 139 -71.50 -22.71 -9.53
C THR A 139 -71.15 -21.31 -10.03
N VAL A 140 -70.21 -21.25 -10.98
CA VAL A 140 -69.83 -20.02 -11.69
C VAL A 140 -70.34 -20.02 -13.12
N LYS A 141 -70.74 -18.84 -13.61
CA LYS A 141 -71.20 -18.61 -14.98
C LYS A 141 -70.14 -17.87 -15.79
N ILE A 142 -69.87 -18.36 -17.00
CA ILE A 142 -69.02 -17.70 -17.99
C ILE A 142 -69.88 -17.31 -19.19
N ILE A 143 -70.02 -16.01 -19.44
CA ILE A 143 -70.73 -15.47 -20.59
C ILE A 143 -69.70 -15.18 -21.69
N VAL A 144 -69.70 -15.99 -22.74
CA VAL A 144 -68.81 -15.82 -23.89
C VAL A 144 -69.54 -15.01 -24.96
N VAL A 145 -68.93 -13.90 -25.40
CA VAL A 145 -69.45 -13.06 -26.49
C VAL A 145 -68.62 -13.24 -27.77
N GLU A 146 -69.24 -12.93 -28.91
CA GLU A 146 -68.60 -13.03 -30.23
C GLU A 146 -67.50 -11.97 -30.38
N GLY A 147 -66.28 -12.40 -30.71
CA GLY A 147 -65.11 -11.54 -30.82
C GLY A 147 -64.76 -11.11 -32.24
N GLN A 148 -64.20 -9.91 -32.37
CA GLN A 148 -63.34 -9.60 -33.51
C GLN A 148 -61.97 -10.29 -33.36
N SER A 149 -61.21 -10.39 -34.44
CA SER A 149 -59.98 -11.20 -34.55
C SER A 149 -58.75 -10.71 -33.76
N SER A 150 -58.93 -9.80 -32.79
CA SER A 150 -57.84 -9.32 -31.93
C SER A 150 -57.72 -10.22 -30.69
N LYS A 151 -56.51 -10.68 -30.39
CA LYS A 151 -56.18 -11.51 -29.23
C LYS A 151 -55.72 -10.69 -28.02
N LEU A 152 -56.12 -11.13 -26.83
CA LEU A 152 -55.44 -10.82 -25.57
C LEU A 152 -54.99 -12.15 -24.95
N GLU A 153 -53.71 -12.25 -24.61
CA GLU A 153 -53.11 -13.47 -24.07
C GLU A 153 -52.15 -13.09 -22.94
N ALA A 154 -52.55 -13.40 -21.70
CA ALA A 154 -51.64 -13.40 -20.57
C ALA A 154 -50.59 -14.51 -20.76
N LYS A 155 -49.33 -14.24 -20.37
CA LYS A 155 -48.29 -15.26 -20.24
C LYS A 155 -47.54 -15.05 -18.93
N ALA A 156 -47.71 -15.97 -17.99
CA ALA A 156 -47.09 -15.93 -16.66
C ALA A 156 -45.62 -16.37 -16.66
N GLY A 157 -45.17 -16.95 -17.78
CA GLY A 157 -43.84 -17.55 -17.96
C GLY A 157 -43.84 -19.06 -17.70
N GLU A 158 -42.71 -19.69 -17.97
CA GLU A 158 -42.54 -21.13 -17.73
C GLU A 158 -42.55 -21.46 -16.22
N ASP A 159 -43.11 -22.62 -15.87
CA ASP A 159 -43.06 -23.23 -14.53
C ASP A 159 -41.62 -23.39 -14.02
N ARG A 160 -41.42 -23.29 -12.70
CA ARG A 160 -40.07 -23.20 -12.11
C ARG A 160 -39.91 -24.05 -10.85
N GLU A 161 -38.73 -24.65 -10.72
CA GLU A 161 -38.24 -25.15 -9.44
C GLU A 161 -37.26 -24.13 -8.81
N ILE A 162 -37.48 -23.77 -7.56
CA ILE A 162 -36.59 -22.89 -6.78
C ILE A 162 -36.33 -23.47 -5.38
N ILE A 163 -35.30 -22.97 -4.71
CA ILE A 163 -34.96 -23.35 -3.33
C ILE A 163 -35.62 -22.35 -2.37
N LEU A 164 -36.12 -22.85 -1.24
CA LEU A 164 -36.68 -22.04 -0.16
C LEU A 164 -35.75 -20.87 0.23
N GLY A 165 -36.30 -19.65 0.30
CA GLY A 165 -35.56 -18.43 0.63
C GLY A 165 -35.07 -17.62 -0.57
N ASN A 166 -34.88 -18.24 -1.74
CA ASN A 166 -34.51 -17.52 -2.97
C ASN A 166 -35.70 -16.70 -3.50
N THR A 167 -35.43 -15.46 -3.92
CA THR A 167 -36.43 -14.63 -4.62
C THR A 167 -36.39 -14.92 -6.10
N THR A 168 -37.54 -15.08 -6.75
CA THR A 168 -37.68 -15.25 -8.20
C THR A 168 -38.52 -14.12 -8.80
N GLN A 169 -38.24 -13.76 -10.06
CA GLN A 169 -39.00 -12.75 -10.80
C GLN A 169 -40.09 -13.40 -11.65
N LEU A 170 -41.33 -12.98 -11.42
CA LEU A 170 -42.48 -13.33 -12.25
C LEU A 170 -42.53 -12.33 -13.41
N ASP A 171 -42.63 -12.80 -14.66
CA ASP A 171 -42.44 -11.96 -15.84
C ASP A 171 -43.61 -12.11 -16.81
N ALA A 172 -44.40 -11.04 -16.94
CA ALA A 172 -45.56 -10.94 -17.81
C ALA A 172 -45.25 -10.32 -19.17
N THR A 173 -43.99 -9.94 -19.45
CA THR A 173 -43.60 -9.21 -20.68
C THR A 173 -43.82 -10.01 -21.97
N GLY A 174 -43.97 -11.34 -21.87
CA GLY A 174 -44.36 -12.21 -22.99
C GLY A 174 -45.84 -12.13 -23.39
N SER A 175 -46.68 -11.44 -22.60
CA SER A 175 -48.12 -11.28 -22.84
C SER A 175 -48.40 -10.49 -24.13
N VAL A 176 -49.46 -10.86 -24.86
CA VAL A 176 -49.79 -10.31 -26.17
C VAL A 176 -51.09 -9.51 -26.09
N ASN A 177 -51.06 -8.25 -26.55
CA ASN A 177 -52.23 -7.38 -26.69
C ASN A 177 -52.38 -6.89 -28.14
N GLU A 178 -53.39 -7.39 -28.86
CA GLU A 178 -53.74 -6.95 -30.22
C GLU A 178 -54.94 -5.98 -30.26
N PHE A 179 -55.48 -5.59 -29.09
CA PHE A 179 -56.52 -4.55 -28.97
C PHE A 179 -55.94 -3.13 -28.91
N GLY A 180 -54.63 -3.01 -28.60
CA GLY A 180 -53.96 -1.74 -28.33
C GLY A 180 -54.28 -1.17 -26.94
N GLY A 181 -53.60 -0.07 -26.59
CA GLY A 181 -53.64 0.49 -25.23
C GLY A 181 -52.67 -0.19 -24.25
N ALA A 182 -52.58 0.35 -23.04
CA ALA A 182 -51.74 -0.21 -21.97
C ALA A 182 -52.36 -1.49 -21.40
N MET A 183 -51.51 -2.44 -21.01
CA MET A 183 -51.88 -3.60 -20.21
C MET A 183 -51.79 -3.25 -18.72
N GLU A 184 -52.83 -3.58 -17.97
CA GLU A 184 -52.82 -3.65 -16.51
C GLU A 184 -52.52 -5.10 -16.12
N PHE A 185 -51.61 -5.32 -15.16
CA PHE A 185 -51.22 -6.64 -14.65
C PHE A 185 -51.69 -6.78 -13.20
N VAL A 186 -52.03 -8.00 -12.79
CA VAL A 186 -52.25 -8.36 -11.38
C VAL A 186 -51.70 -9.77 -11.15
N TRP A 187 -50.80 -9.91 -10.18
CA TRP A 187 -50.22 -11.19 -9.76
C TRP A 187 -50.77 -11.64 -8.40
N GLU A 188 -51.37 -12.83 -8.35
CA GLU A 188 -52.05 -13.38 -7.16
C GLU A 188 -51.52 -14.78 -6.81
N ILE A 189 -51.27 -15.06 -5.52
CA ILE A 189 -50.97 -16.43 -5.05
C ILE A 189 -52.29 -17.15 -4.77
N ILE A 190 -52.72 -18.02 -5.69
CA ILE A 190 -53.98 -18.77 -5.58
C ILE A 190 -53.82 -20.17 -4.96
N GLN A 191 -52.58 -20.66 -4.86
CA GLN A 191 -52.23 -21.84 -4.06
C GLN A 191 -50.89 -21.60 -3.37
N LYS A 192 -50.79 -21.99 -2.09
CA LYS A 192 -49.53 -22.00 -1.33
C LYS A 192 -49.51 -23.15 -0.31
N PRO A 193 -48.32 -23.57 0.17
CA PRO A 193 -48.19 -24.58 1.22
C PRO A 193 -48.85 -24.16 2.54
N GLU A 194 -49.23 -25.14 3.35
CA GLU A 194 -49.87 -24.93 4.65
C GLU A 194 -48.98 -24.06 5.56
N GLY A 195 -49.58 -23.03 6.18
CA GLY A 195 -48.87 -22.10 7.06
C GLY A 195 -47.90 -21.15 6.36
N SER A 196 -47.94 -21.04 5.03
CA SER A 196 -47.18 -20.03 4.27
C SER A 196 -47.79 -18.63 4.38
N LEU A 197 -46.96 -17.64 4.68
CA LEU A 197 -47.27 -16.21 4.70
C LEU A 197 -46.66 -15.47 3.49
N ALA A 198 -46.21 -16.20 2.46
CA ALA A 198 -45.63 -15.59 1.26
C ALA A 198 -46.59 -14.58 0.59
N GLU A 199 -46.00 -13.51 0.07
CA GLU A 199 -46.63 -12.39 -0.64
C GLU A 199 -45.84 -12.08 -1.92
N ILE A 200 -46.50 -11.47 -2.91
CA ILE A 200 -45.84 -10.98 -4.14
C ILE A 200 -45.56 -9.49 -3.97
N ARG A 201 -44.31 -9.08 -4.21
CA ARG A 201 -43.92 -7.67 -4.25
C ARG A 201 -44.06 -7.13 -5.66
N PHE A 202 -44.62 -5.91 -5.75
CA PHE A 202 -45.00 -5.26 -7.00
C PHE A 202 -45.99 -6.10 -7.83
N PRO A 203 -47.13 -6.53 -7.25
CA PRO A 203 -48.08 -7.43 -7.92
C PRO A 203 -48.78 -6.79 -9.13
N ASP A 204 -48.70 -5.47 -9.29
CA ASP A 204 -49.31 -4.75 -10.42
C ASP A 204 -48.32 -4.48 -11.58
N ASP A 205 -47.04 -4.84 -11.41
CA ASP A 205 -45.99 -4.60 -12.41
C ASP A 205 -45.86 -5.76 -13.41
N ALA A 206 -45.38 -5.44 -14.62
CA ALA A 206 -45.06 -6.43 -15.65
C ALA A 206 -43.95 -7.41 -15.22
N VAL A 207 -43.12 -7.04 -14.24
CA VAL A 207 -42.12 -7.92 -13.60
C VAL A 207 -42.27 -7.81 -12.08
N ALA A 208 -42.89 -8.81 -11.47
CA ALA A 208 -43.12 -8.89 -10.02
C ALA A 208 -42.07 -9.77 -9.32
N ASN A 209 -41.95 -9.67 -8.00
CA ASN A 209 -40.98 -10.45 -7.22
C ASN A 209 -41.68 -11.36 -6.19
N PHE A 210 -41.38 -12.65 -6.23
CA PHE A 210 -41.91 -13.66 -5.31
C PHE A 210 -40.78 -14.26 -4.46
N LYS A 211 -40.91 -14.21 -3.13
CA LYS A 211 -40.03 -14.91 -2.17
C LYS A 211 -40.88 -15.89 -1.34
N PRO A 212 -40.68 -17.21 -1.46
CA PRO A 212 -41.39 -18.19 -0.67
C PRO A 212 -40.83 -18.28 0.76
N ASP A 213 -41.69 -18.62 1.70
CA ASP A 213 -41.38 -18.81 3.13
C ASP A 213 -41.61 -20.25 3.64
N LYS A 214 -42.16 -21.12 2.78
CA LYS A 214 -42.31 -22.56 2.98
C LYS A 214 -41.92 -23.31 1.72
N ALA A 215 -41.45 -24.55 1.90
CA ALA A 215 -41.33 -25.48 0.79
C ALA A 215 -42.70 -26.08 0.42
N GLY A 216 -42.82 -26.55 -0.80
CA GLY A 216 -44.03 -27.07 -1.43
C GLY A 216 -44.39 -26.31 -2.71
N LYS A 217 -45.53 -26.68 -3.28
CA LYS A 217 -46.05 -26.08 -4.51
C LYS A 217 -46.76 -24.75 -4.23
N TYR A 218 -46.40 -23.73 -4.99
CA TYR A 218 -47.15 -22.49 -5.13
C TYR A 218 -47.74 -22.44 -6.55
N LEU A 219 -48.96 -21.94 -6.67
CA LEU A 219 -49.59 -21.66 -7.96
C LEU A 219 -49.93 -20.18 -8.00
N ILE A 220 -49.34 -19.48 -8.96
CA ILE A 220 -49.42 -18.03 -9.07
C ILE A 220 -50.16 -17.69 -10.36
N LYS A 221 -51.13 -16.80 -10.25
CA LYS A 221 -52.02 -16.36 -11.31
C LYS A 221 -51.61 -14.98 -11.79
N LEU A 222 -51.40 -14.86 -13.08
CA LEU A 222 -51.33 -13.58 -13.78
C LEU A 222 -52.70 -13.25 -14.35
N THR A 223 -53.22 -12.07 -14.05
CA THR A 223 -54.36 -11.48 -14.77
C THR A 223 -53.87 -10.28 -15.58
N VAL A 224 -54.14 -10.28 -16.88
CA VAL A 224 -53.88 -9.16 -17.78
C VAL A 224 -55.20 -8.53 -18.22
N LYS A 225 -55.32 -7.22 -18.08
CA LYS A 225 -56.53 -6.46 -18.45
C LYS A 225 -56.20 -5.35 -19.44
N VAL A 226 -57.05 -5.22 -20.46
CA VAL A 226 -56.99 -4.16 -21.48
C VAL A 226 -58.41 -3.65 -21.71
N GLN A 227 -58.69 -2.43 -21.22
CA GLN A 227 -60.01 -1.82 -21.22
C GLN A 227 -61.06 -2.71 -20.49
N SER A 228 -61.92 -3.40 -21.24
CA SER A 228 -62.92 -4.35 -20.74
C SER A 228 -62.56 -5.82 -21.00
N ASN A 229 -61.47 -6.10 -21.71
CA ASN A 229 -61.00 -7.46 -21.97
C ASN A 229 -60.07 -7.93 -20.84
N ILE A 230 -60.19 -9.19 -20.47
CA ILE A 230 -59.38 -9.85 -19.44
C ILE A 230 -58.87 -11.17 -20.02
N SER A 231 -57.61 -11.50 -19.76
CA SER A 231 -57.02 -12.82 -19.98
C SER A 231 -56.22 -13.20 -18.74
N ALA A 232 -56.12 -14.49 -18.43
CA ALA A 232 -55.37 -14.94 -17.28
C ALA A 232 -54.57 -16.21 -17.57
N ASP A 233 -53.45 -16.37 -16.89
CA ASP A 233 -52.51 -17.48 -17.05
C ASP A 233 -51.91 -17.88 -15.69
N LEU A 234 -51.31 -19.07 -15.61
CA LEU A 234 -50.73 -19.64 -14.39
C LEU A 234 -49.25 -19.93 -14.56
N VAL A 235 -48.49 -19.73 -13.48
CA VAL A 235 -47.14 -20.29 -13.33
C VAL A 235 -47.07 -21.10 -12.03
N GLU A 236 -46.61 -22.33 -12.15
CA GLU A 236 -46.28 -23.20 -11.01
C GLU A 236 -44.87 -22.90 -10.51
N VAL A 237 -44.73 -22.70 -9.21
CA VAL A 237 -43.43 -22.56 -8.55
C VAL A 237 -43.30 -23.66 -7.50
N ILE A 238 -42.53 -24.69 -7.82
CA ILE A 238 -42.16 -25.77 -6.90
C ILE A 238 -41.00 -25.25 -6.05
N VAL A 239 -41.27 -25.02 -4.77
CA VAL A 239 -40.24 -24.61 -3.81
C VAL A 239 -39.76 -25.86 -3.10
N ASN A 240 -38.57 -26.34 -3.46
CA ASN A 240 -37.97 -27.46 -2.78
C ASN A 240 -37.49 -27.01 -1.39
N GLU A 241 -37.59 -27.89 -0.38
CA GLU A 241 -36.86 -27.69 0.88
C GLU A 241 -35.37 -27.54 0.53
N ASP A 242 -34.69 -26.63 1.25
CA ASP A 242 -33.23 -26.60 1.24
C ASP A 242 -32.72 -27.90 1.90
N ASN A 243 -32.58 -28.93 1.06
CA ASN A 243 -31.98 -30.21 1.41
C ASN A 243 -30.46 -30.00 1.49
N GLY A 244 -30.05 -29.28 2.54
CA GLY A 244 -28.77 -28.58 2.69
C GLY A 244 -27.58 -29.21 1.97
N GLY A 245 -27.21 -28.59 0.85
CA GLY A 245 -25.94 -28.75 0.17
C GLY A 245 -25.20 -27.40 0.18
N ALA A 246 -24.49 -27.02 1.24
CA ALA A 246 -24.04 -27.83 2.38
C ALA A 246 -24.06 -27.04 3.71
N GLU A 247 -23.80 -27.73 4.83
CA GLU A 247 -23.29 -27.06 6.03
C GLU A 247 -21.93 -26.40 5.72
N GLY A 248 -21.96 -25.13 5.34
CA GLY A 248 -20.77 -24.29 5.14
C GLY A 248 -20.30 -24.09 3.69
N PRO A 249 -19.13 -23.46 3.51
CA PRO A 249 -18.59 -22.99 2.22
C PRO A 249 -18.56 -24.00 1.08
N ILE A 250 -18.79 -23.51 -0.13
CA ILE A 250 -18.60 -24.26 -1.38
C ILE A 250 -17.10 -24.52 -1.57
N LEU A 251 -16.70 -25.80 -1.51
CA LEU A 251 -15.30 -26.18 -1.66
C LEU A 251 -14.81 -26.08 -3.12
N ILE A 252 -13.67 -25.42 -3.32
CA ILE A 252 -12.96 -25.37 -4.59
C ILE A 252 -11.65 -26.15 -4.43
N SER A 253 -11.57 -27.30 -5.10
CA SER A 253 -10.51 -28.29 -4.97
C SER A 253 -9.86 -28.68 -6.31
N GLY A 254 -9.96 -27.82 -7.32
CA GLY A 254 -9.42 -28.05 -8.65
C GLY A 254 -9.27 -26.77 -9.46
N ASP A 255 -8.47 -26.86 -10.52
CA ASP A 255 -8.15 -25.74 -11.40
C ASP A 255 -9.37 -25.20 -12.14
N ILE A 256 -9.42 -23.88 -12.31
CA ILE A 256 -10.47 -23.15 -13.01
C ILE A 256 -10.03 -23.00 -14.46
N LEU A 257 -10.34 -24.03 -15.26
CA LEU A 257 -9.94 -24.17 -16.66
C LEU A 257 -11.00 -23.68 -17.67
N HIS A 258 -12.16 -23.25 -17.18
CA HIS A 258 -13.24 -22.63 -17.95
C HIS A 258 -13.72 -21.38 -17.20
N ASP A 259 -14.35 -20.45 -17.92
CA ASP A 259 -14.88 -19.23 -17.33
C ASP A 259 -15.85 -19.54 -16.19
N ARG A 260 -15.64 -18.90 -15.04
CA ARG A 260 -16.40 -19.15 -13.81
C ARG A 260 -16.72 -17.82 -13.13
N VAL A 261 -17.96 -17.70 -12.67
CA VAL A 261 -18.41 -16.66 -11.75
C VAL A 261 -18.53 -17.26 -10.36
N LEU A 262 -18.07 -16.52 -9.35
CA LEU A 262 -18.32 -16.77 -7.94
C LEU A 262 -19.33 -15.73 -7.46
N GLU A 263 -20.47 -16.20 -6.98
CA GLU A 263 -21.59 -15.38 -6.49
C GLU A 263 -21.55 -15.30 -4.97
N ASN A 264 -22.16 -14.27 -4.38
CA ASN A 264 -22.34 -14.21 -2.93
C ASN A 264 -23.44 -15.22 -2.51
N VAL A 265 -23.07 -16.22 -1.71
CA VAL A 265 -23.90 -17.37 -1.34
C VAL A 265 -24.57 -17.12 0.02
N PHE A 266 -23.83 -16.59 0.99
CA PHE A 266 -24.28 -16.41 2.38
C PHE A 266 -24.62 -14.95 2.71
N VAL A 267 -25.47 -14.34 1.89
CA VAL A 267 -25.89 -12.91 1.96
C VAL A 267 -26.50 -12.51 3.32
N GLU A 268 -27.06 -13.45 4.09
CA GLU A 268 -27.61 -13.18 5.43
C GLU A 268 -26.59 -13.46 6.57
N GLN A 269 -25.36 -13.86 6.24
CA GLN A 269 -24.28 -14.26 7.16
C GLN A 269 -22.92 -13.66 6.72
N ASP A 270 -22.85 -12.33 6.60
CA ASP A 270 -21.72 -11.49 6.09
C ASP A 270 -20.29 -11.78 6.63
N LEU A 271 -20.12 -12.68 7.59
CA LEU A 271 -18.82 -13.08 8.13
C LEU A 271 -18.35 -14.46 7.67
N ASP A 272 -19.28 -15.34 7.27
CA ASP A 272 -19.00 -16.71 6.86
C ASP A 272 -18.35 -16.74 5.46
N PHE A 273 -17.92 -17.94 5.06
CA PHE A 273 -17.23 -18.15 3.78
C PHE A 273 -18.21 -18.67 2.73
N ASP A 274 -18.30 -17.98 1.59
CA ASP A 274 -19.00 -18.50 0.40
C ASP A 274 -18.23 -19.68 -0.21
N TYR A 275 -16.91 -19.55 -0.25
CA TYR A 275 -16.02 -20.53 -0.86
C TYR A 275 -14.83 -20.83 0.05
N ILE A 276 -14.38 -22.10 0.06
CA ILE A 276 -13.07 -22.47 0.60
C ILE A 276 -12.20 -23.06 -0.53
N ILE A 277 -11.05 -22.45 -0.75
CA ILE A 277 -9.97 -23.02 -1.56
C ILE A 277 -9.24 -24.07 -0.70
N THR A 278 -9.38 -25.35 -1.05
CA THR A 278 -8.95 -26.45 -0.17
C THR A 278 -7.48 -26.88 -0.33
N LYS A 279 -6.80 -26.36 -1.35
CA LYS A 279 -5.40 -26.62 -1.73
C LYS A 279 -5.02 -25.65 -2.86
N ASP A 280 -3.78 -25.73 -3.34
CA ASP A 280 -3.37 -25.08 -4.59
C ASP A 280 -4.34 -25.27 -5.75
N ILE A 281 -4.70 -24.15 -6.38
CA ILE A 281 -5.47 -24.09 -7.62
C ILE A 281 -4.84 -23.13 -8.63
N LYS A 282 -5.00 -23.46 -9.91
CA LYS A 282 -4.69 -22.58 -11.03
C LYS A 282 -5.95 -22.00 -11.65
N VAL A 283 -5.94 -20.70 -11.90
CA VAL A 283 -6.92 -20.01 -12.73
C VAL A 283 -6.33 -19.93 -14.14
N GLY A 284 -6.79 -20.82 -15.02
CA GLY A 284 -6.35 -20.93 -16.41
C GLY A 284 -7.30 -20.27 -17.42
N ALA A 285 -8.50 -19.88 -16.97
CA ALA A 285 -9.53 -19.14 -17.72
C ALA A 285 -9.97 -17.89 -16.94
N ARG A 286 -11.11 -17.26 -17.27
CA ARG A 286 -11.60 -16.09 -16.55
C ARG A 286 -12.30 -16.49 -15.25
N LEU A 287 -11.75 -16.08 -14.10
CA LEU A 287 -12.44 -16.10 -12.82
C LEU A 287 -13.01 -14.71 -12.52
N THR A 288 -14.33 -14.60 -12.43
CA THR A 288 -15.03 -13.39 -11.98
C THR A 288 -15.53 -13.62 -10.55
N VAL A 289 -15.24 -12.70 -9.64
CA VAL A 289 -15.64 -12.74 -8.23
C VAL A 289 -16.58 -11.55 -8.00
N MET A 290 -17.83 -11.84 -7.64
CA MET A 290 -18.87 -10.83 -7.49
C MET A 290 -18.75 -10.08 -6.16
N PRO A 291 -19.34 -8.87 -6.03
CA PRO A 291 -19.30 -8.10 -4.79
C PRO A 291 -19.85 -8.86 -3.59
N GLY A 292 -19.26 -8.65 -2.42
CA GLY A 292 -19.60 -9.33 -1.17
C GLY A 292 -19.04 -10.74 -1.00
N VAL A 293 -18.44 -11.35 -2.03
CA VAL A 293 -17.91 -12.72 -1.92
C VAL A 293 -16.72 -12.83 -0.97
N ARG A 294 -16.76 -13.84 -0.10
CA ARG A 294 -15.78 -14.14 0.95
C ARG A 294 -15.14 -15.49 0.69
N ILE A 295 -13.86 -15.49 0.34
CA ILE A 295 -13.09 -16.68 0.00
C ILE A 295 -12.12 -17.01 1.13
N GLY A 296 -12.33 -18.16 1.75
CA GLY A 296 -11.42 -18.78 2.71
C GLY A 296 -10.37 -19.63 2.00
N PHE A 297 -9.16 -19.65 2.53
CA PHE A 297 -8.09 -20.55 2.09
C PHE A 297 -7.73 -21.51 3.21
N GLU A 298 -7.70 -22.82 2.93
CA GLU A 298 -7.11 -23.81 3.83
C GLU A 298 -5.60 -23.53 4.04
N GLN A 299 -5.02 -24.19 5.05
CA GLN A 299 -3.61 -24.00 5.37
C GLN A 299 -2.71 -24.32 4.17
N ASP A 300 -1.70 -23.47 3.96
CA ASP A 300 -0.71 -23.57 2.89
C ASP A 300 -1.30 -23.57 1.45
N ALA A 301 -2.57 -23.21 1.24
CA ALA A 301 -3.17 -23.14 -0.11
C ALA A 301 -2.76 -21.86 -0.87
N ARG A 302 -2.51 -21.98 -2.18
CA ARG A 302 -2.25 -20.86 -3.11
C ARG A 302 -3.29 -20.74 -4.23
N MET A 303 -3.54 -19.51 -4.68
CA MET A 303 -4.20 -19.24 -5.96
C MET A 303 -3.19 -18.72 -6.98
N THR A 304 -3.00 -19.43 -8.09
CA THR A 304 -2.13 -18.98 -9.19
C THR A 304 -2.96 -18.55 -10.39
N ILE A 305 -2.86 -17.29 -10.79
CA ILE A 305 -3.45 -16.77 -12.04
C ILE A 305 -2.45 -17.02 -13.16
N SER A 306 -2.60 -18.16 -13.82
CA SER A 306 -1.68 -18.64 -14.85
C SER A 306 -1.70 -17.77 -16.11
N PRO A 307 -0.69 -17.84 -17.01
CA PRO A 307 -0.51 -16.88 -18.10
C PRO A 307 -1.72 -16.63 -19.02
N ASN A 308 -2.61 -17.63 -19.18
CA ASN A 308 -3.83 -17.54 -19.99
C ASN A 308 -5.09 -17.15 -19.17
N GLY A 309 -5.01 -17.19 -17.84
CA GLY A 309 -6.12 -16.89 -16.94
C GLY A 309 -6.32 -15.39 -16.74
N THR A 310 -7.44 -15.02 -16.10
CA THR A 310 -7.71 -13.63 -15.69
C THR A 310 -8.52 -13.62 -14.40
N LEU A 311 -8.11 -12.82 -13.42
CA LEU A 311 -8.84 -12.61 -12.16
C LEU A 311 -9.58 -11.26 -12.18
N VAL A 312 -10.90 -11.28 -12.05
CA VAL A 312 -11.75 -10.09 -12.01
C VAL A 312 -12.52 -10.06 -10.69
N ALA A 313 -11.96 -9.39 -9.69
CA ALA A 313 -12.66 -9.05 -8.46
C ALA A 313 -12.91 -7.53 -8.46
N ASP A 314 -14.11 -7.12 -8.87
CA ASP A 314 -14.44 -5.70 -9.10
C ASP A 314 -15.68 -5.29 -8.31
N ALA A 315 -15.48 -4.83 -7.07
CA ALA A 315 -16.54 -4.36 -6.19
C ALA A 315 -16.86 -2.85 -6.41
N PRO A 316 -18.15 -2.47 -6.55
CA PRO A 316 -18.60 -1.08 -6.49
C PRO A 316 -18.28 -0.40 -5.15
N LEU A 317 -18.54 0.91 -5.11
CA LEU A 317 -18.04 1.83 -4.07
C LEU A 317 -18.76 1.72 -2.72
N ASP A 318 -19.81 0.92 -2.64
CA ASP A 318 -20.86 0.93 -1.62
C ASP A 318 -21.09 -0.45 -0.97
N ASN A 319 -20.10 -0.83 -0.15
CA ASN A 319 -20.31 -1.52 1.14
C ASN A 319 -20.50 -3.05 1.18
N THR A 320 -20.14 -3.79 0.12
CA THR A 320 -19.86 -5.25 0.20
C THR A 320 -18.53 -5.59 -0.50
N GLY A 321 -17.42 -5.34 0.20
CA GLY A 321 -16.07 -5.65 -0.32
C GLY A 321 -15.85 -7.14 -0.51
N ILE A 322 -15.00 -7.50 -1.48
CA ILE A 322 -14.60 -8.89 -1.74
C ILE A 322 -13.45 -9.25 -0.80
N VAL A 323 -13.48 -10.42 -0.15
CA VAL A 323 -12.47 -10.80 0.85
C VAL A 323 -11.74 -12.08 0.46
N PHE A 324 -10.40 -12.03 0.43
CA PHE A 324 -9.52 -13.20 0.34
C PHE A 324 -8.76 -13.34 1.68
N GLN A 325 -9.09 -14.36 2.47
CA GLN A 325 -8.49 -14.55 3.79
C GLN A 325 -8.20 -16.02 4.11
N GLY A 326 -7.31 -16.26 5.06
CA GLY A 326 -7.12 -17.59 5.64
C GLY A 326 -8.40 -18.06 6.35
N LYS A 327 -8.67 -19.37 6.29
CA LYS A 327 -9.80 -19.98 7.01
C LYS A 327 -9.73 -19.73 8.52
N GLU A 328 -8.51 -19.69 9.07
CA GLU A 328 -8.23 -19.20 10.41
C GLU A 328 -7.57 -17.82 10.35
N ASN A 329 -7.86 -16.96 11.35
CA ASN A 329 -7.25 -15.64 11.49
C ASN A 329 -5.81 -15.72 12.06
N THR A 330 -4.94 -16.39 11.32
CA THR A 330 -3.53 -16.62 11.65
C THR A 330 -2.65 -15.92 10.61
N LEU A 331 -1.54 -15.28 11.02
CA LEU A 331 -0.63 -14.61 10.07
C LEU A 331 0.13 -15.64 9.22
N GLY A 332 -0.06 -15.63 7.90
CA GLY A 332 0.51 -16.65 7.01
C GLY A 332 -0.13 -18.01 7.20
N PHE A 333 -1.46 -18.06 7.28
CA PHE A 333 -2.22 -19.31 7.25
C PHE A 333 -2.17 -19.94 5.85
N TRP A 334 -2.25 -19.12 4.80
CA TRP A 334 -2.22 -19.53 3.40
C TRP A 334 -1.08 -18.86 2.63
N GLU A 335 -0.69 -19.41 1.48
CA GLU A 335 0.46 -18.90 0.71
C GLU A 335 0.23 -17.47 0.21
N GLY A 336 -0.89 -17.25 -0.48
CA GLY A 336 -1.24 -15.97 -1.13
C GLY A 336 -1.71 -16.15 -2.57
N ILE A 337 -1.74 -15.04 -3.32
CA ILE A 337 -2.09 -15.01 -4.74
C ILE A 337 -0.82 -14.77 -5.57
N LEU A 338 -0.55 -15.66 -6.53
CA LEU A 338 0.51 -15.50 -7.53
C LEU A 338 -0.11 -15.11 -8.88
N VAL A 339 0.37 -14.03 -9.51
CA VAL A 339 -0.10 -13.58 -10.83
C VAL A 339 1.01 -13.72 -11.86
N GLU A 340 0.94 -14.80 -12.65
CA GLU A 340 1.76 -15.07 -13.85
C GLU A 340 1.11 -14.44 -15.10
N SER A 341 -0.17 -14.06 -15.01
CA SER A 341 -0.96 -13.50 -16.12
C SER A 341 -0.63 -12.03 -16.42
N GLY A 342 -0.24 -11.77 -17.67
CA GLY A 342 -0.14 -10.42 -18.24
C GLY A 342 -1.47 -9.82 -18.73
N SER A 343 -2.61 -10.44 -18.40
CA SER A 343 -3.93 -9.98 -18.85
C SER A 343 -4.27 -8.59 -18.28
N PRO A 344 -4.61 -7.58 -19.12
CA PRO A 344 -5.08 -6.28 -18.65
C PRO A 344 -6.46 -6.36 -17.96
N GLY A 345 -7.13 -7.51 -18.05
CA GLY A 345 -8.37 -7.80 -17.32
C GLY A 345 -8.14 -8.08 -15.84
N ASN A 346 -6.91 -8.33 -15.39
CA ASN A 346 -6.61 -8.59 -13.97
C ASN A 346 -6.89 -7.34 -13.11
N ILE A 347 -7.93 -7.42 -12.28
CA ILE A 347 -8.35 -6.32 -11.40
C ILE A 347 -8.72 -6.85 -10.03
N LEU A 348 -8.21 -6.16 -9.01
CA LEU A 348 -8.70 -6.19 -7.65
C LEU A 348 -9.18 -4.76 -7.30
N ARG A 349 -10.50 -4.57 -7.22
CA ARG A 349 -11.13 -3.32 -6.78
C ARG A 349 -12.06 -3.57 -5.59
N GLY A 350 -11.87 -2.79 -4.52
CA GLY A 350 -12.66 -2.95 -3.29
C GLY A 350 -12.43 -4.32 -2.63
N VAL A 351 -11.19 -4.81 -2.69
CA VAL A 351 -10.78 -6.14 -2.22
C VAL A 351 -10.01 -6.03 -0.90
N GLU A 352 -10.29 -6.89 0.07
CA GLU A 352 -9.50 -7.12 1.28
C GLU A 352 -8.65 -8.40 1.12
N ILE A 353 -7.34 -8.34 1.40
CA ILE A 353 -6.44 -9.51 1.41
C ILE A 353 -5.69 -9.59 2.74
N LYS A 354 -5.87 -10.68 3.48
CA LYS A 354 -5.25 -10.88 4.80
C LYS A 354 -4.94 -12.33 5.14
N ASN A 355 -4.19 -12.51 6.24
CA ASN A 355 -3.77 -13.82 6.77
C ASN A 355 -2.88 -14.64 5.81
N ALA A 356 -2.34 -14.02 4.76
CA ALA A 356 -1.58 -14.65 3.69
C ALA A 356 -0.05 -14.55 3.93
N GLY A 357 0.75 -14.98 2.94
CA GLY A 357 2.19 -14.82 2.91
C GLY A 357 2.98 -15.94 3.60
N GLN A 358 2.44 -17.15 3.60
CA GLN A 358 3.15 -18.36 3.99
C GLN A 358 4.20 -18.75 2.92
N SER A 359 5.29 -19.42 3.33
CA SER A 359 6.30 -19.93 2.39
C SER A 359 5.79 -21.17 1.64
N PRO A 360 6.17 -21.39 0.36
CA PRO A 360 7.23 -20.71 -0.39
C PRO A 360 6.89 -19.32 -0.93
N LEU A 361 5.63 -18.96 -1.18
CA LEU A 361 5.30 -17.67 -1.82
C LEU A 361 5.77 -16.45 -1.02
N ALA A 362 5.59 -16.48 0.31
CA ALA A 362 6.05 -15.45 1.25
C ALA A 362 5.55 -14.01 0.98
N ALA A 363 4.50 -13.86 0.17
CA ALA A 363 3.82 -12.59 -0.12
C ALA A 363 2.30 -12.81 -0.22
N ALA A 364 1.49 -11.85 0.22
CA ALA A 364 0.03 -11.96 0.11
C ALA A 364 -0.45 -11.86 -1.35
N LEU A 365 0.20 -10.98 -2.12
CA LEU A 365 0.07 -10.87 -3.56
C LEU A 365 1.45 -10.78 -4.20
N MET A 366 1.80 -11.74 -5.05
CA MET A 366 3.00 -11.71 -5.87
C MET A 366 2.63 -11.50 -7.34
N ILE A 367 3.25 -10.51 -7.99
CA ILE A 367 3.14 -10.25 -9.42
C ILE A 367 4.46 -10.69 -10.04
N ASP A 368 4.42 -11.78 -10.81
CA ASP A 368 5.61 -12.42 -11.38
C ASP A 368 6.10 -11.69 -12.66
N ASP A 369 7.22 -12.12 -13.26
CA ASP A 369 7.67 -11.59 -14.55
C ASP A 369 6.57 -11.73 -15.63
N GLY A 370 6.30 -10.64 -16.35
CA GLY A 370 5.18 -10.52 -17.27
C GLY A 370 3.79 -10.36 -16.63
N GLY A 371 3.65 -10.57 -15.32
CA GLY A 371 2.42 -10.39 -14.57
C GLY A 371 1.95 -8.94 -14.57
N LEU A 372 0.63 -8.74 -14.73
CA LEU A 372 -0.01 -7.43 -14.77
C LEU A 372 -1.26 -7.41 -13.90
N VAL A 373 -1.40 -6.42 -13.02
CA VAL A 373 -2.56 -6.24 -12.13
C VAL A 373 -2.96 -4.77 -12.00
N ARG A 374 -4.27 -4.52 -11.86
CA ARG A 374 -4.80 -3.24 -11.33
C ARG A 374 -5.26 -3.41 -9.89
N LEU A 375 -4.73 -2.59 -8.98
CA LEU A 375 -5.18 -2.48 -7.59
C LEU A 375 -5.82 -1.11 -7.38
N ILE A 376 -7.10 -1.11 -7.01
CA ILE A 376 -7.89 0.11 -6.85
C ILE A 376 -8.70 0.00 -5.55
N LYS A 377 -8.43 0.83 -4.54
CA LYS A 377 -9.11 0.71 -3.22
C LYS A 377 -9.00 -0.70 -2.62
N THR A 378 -7.87 -1.37 -2.82
CA THR A 378 -7.57 -2.67 -2.22
C THR A 378 -6.92 -2.47 -0.86
N HIS A 379 -7.33 -3.22 0.15
CA HIS A 379 -6.73 -3.22 1.49
C HIS A 379 -5.97 -4.53 1.71
N ILE A 380 -4.65 -4.46 1.87
CA ILE A 380 -3.77 -5.62 2.06
C ILE A 380 -3.10 -5.51 3.41
N HIS A 381 -3.45 -6.38 4.35
CA HIS A 381 -2.97 -6.24 5.73
C HIS A 381 -2.92 -7.56 6.51
N SER A 382 -2.22 -7.55 7.65
CA SER A 382 -2.15 -8.70 8.56
C SER A 382 -1.61 -9.95 7.86
N ASN A 383 -0.46 -9.80 7.21
CA ASN A 383 0.18 -10.84 6.40
C ASN A 383 1.56 -11.21 6.95
N ARG A 384 1.92 -12.49 6.85
CA ARG A 384 3.30 -12.95 7.02
C ARG A 384 4.09 -12.55 5.76
N GLY A 385 5.40 -12.41 5.89
CA GLY A 385 6.24 -12.01 4.75
C GLY A 385 5.86 -10.62 4.23
N ILE A 386 5.60 -10.52 2.93
CA ILE A 386 5.39 -9.27 2.20
C ILE A 386 3.89 -9.04 1.91
N GLY A 387 3.44 -7.78 1.90
CA GLY A 387 2.10 -7.44 1.44
C GLY A 387 1.98 -7.66 -0.07
N VAL A 388 2.66 -6.85 -0.87
CA VAL A 388 2.73 -6.98 -2.33
C VAL A 388 4.18 -7.11 -2.80
N GLU A 389 4.51 -8.17 -3.53
CA GLU A 389 5.82 -8.35 -4.16
C GLU A 389 5.71 -8.23 -5.69
N LEU A 390 6.43 -7.27 -6.26
CA LEU A 390 6.70 -7.21 -7.70
C LEU A 390 8.04 -7.90 -7.95
N VAL A 391 7.98 -9.07 -8.58
CA VAL A 391 9.16 -9.73 -9.15
C VAL A 391 9.64 -8.86 -10.33
N PRO A 392 10.95 -8.74 -10.60
CA PRO A 392 11.47 -8.04 -11.78
C PRO A 392 10.72 -8.38 -13.08
N GLY A 393 10.05 -7.38 -13.67
CA GLY A 393 9.24 -7.51 -14.87
C GLY A 393 7.72 -7.47 -14.64
N GLY A 394 7.28 -7.85 -13.43
CA GLY A 394 5.91 -7.71 -12.95
C GLY A 394 5.51 -6.25 -12.74
N ARG A 395 4.24 -5.92 -13.03
CA ARG A 395 3.78 -4.53 -13.16
C ARG A 395 2.39 -4.28 -12.58
N PHE A 396 2.22 -3.08 -12.04
CA PHE A 396 0.89 -2.46 -11.94
C PHE A 396 0.55 -1.79 -13.27
N SER A 397 -0.68 -1.97 -13.77
CA SER A 397 -1.28 -1.05 -14.75
C SER A 397 -2.04 0.09 -14.07
N GLU A 398 -2.43 -0.08 -12.81
CA GLU A 398 -3.08 0.93 -11.97
C GLU A 398 -2.82 0.57 -10.49
N PHE A 399 -2.35 1.52 -9.67
CA PHE A 399 -2.09 1.33 -8.23
C PHE A 399 -2.49 2.58 -7.45
N ILE A 400 -3.75 2.65 -7.04
CA ILE A 400 -4.37 3.89 -6.56
C ILE A 400 -5.39 3.68 -5.43
N SER A 401 -5.41 4.59 -4.46
CA SER A 401 -6.31 4.57 -3.29
C SER A 401 -6.26 3.28 -2.46
N CYS A 402 -5.20 2.48 -2.58
CA CYS A 402 -5.01 1.24 -1.84
C CYS A 402 -4.45 1.53 -0.44
N LYS A 403 -4.78 0.66 0.52
CA LYS A 403 -4.22 0.69 1.88
C LYS A 403 -3.36 -0.56 2.08
N ILE A 404 -2.10 -0.41 2.48
CA ILE A 404 -1.21 -1.55 2.74
C ILE A 404 -0.47 -1.34 4.06
N GLU A 405 -0.63 -2.28 4.98
CA GLU A 405 -0.12 -2.18 6.35
C GLU A 405 0.13 -3.56 6.98
N ASN A 406 0.69 -3.61 8.19
CA ASN A 406 0.76 -4.82 9.03
C ASN A 406 1.30 -6.09 8.34
N SER A 407 2.28 -5.96 7.44
CA SER A 407 3.01 -7.09 6.83
C SER A 407 4.37 -7.27 7.51
N THR A 408 4.74 -8.51 7.88
CA THR A 408 5.86 -8.74 8.82
C THR A 408 7.27 -8.45 8.27
N THR A 409 7.46 -8.45 6.96
CA THR A 409 8.76 -8.20 6.31
C THR A 409 8.79 -6.85 5.60
N ALA A 410 7.80 -6.59 4.76
CA ALA A 410 7.61 -5.32 4.05
C ALA A 410 6.15 -5.21 3.57
N HIS A 411 5.63 -4.00 3.43
CA HIS A 411 4.30 -3.77 2.84
C HIS A 411 4.34 -3.95 1.33
N ILE A 412 5.41 -3.45 0.70
CA ILE A 412 5.68 -3.60 -0.74
C ILE A 412 7.15 -4.04 -0.91
N ARG A 413 7.42 -4.93 -1.87
CA ARG A 413 8.75 -5.11 -2.50
C ARG A 413 8.64 -4.76 -3.98
N ILE A 414 9.54 -3.90 -4.47
CA ILE A 414 9.43 -3.28 -5.79
C ILE A 414 10.81 -2.87 -6.35
N SER A 415 10.99 -2.90 -7.67
CA SER A 415 12.21 -2.42 -8.31
C SER A 415 12.32 -0.89 -8.28
N ALA A 416 13.53 -0.35 -8.07
CA ALA A 416 13.79 1.08 -7.89
C ALA A 416 13.16 1.98 -8.97
N TYR A 417 13.14 1.54 -10.24
CA TYR A 417 12.59 2.29 -11.36
C TYR A 417 11.06 2.35 -11.40
N GLN A 418 10.36 1.52 -10.62
CA GLN A 418 8.90 1.48 -10.50
C GLN A 418 8.37 2.22 -9.25
N VAL A 419 9.25 2.61 -8.31
CA VAL A 419 8.86 3.33 -7.09
C VAL A 419 8.16 4.67 -7.41
N ARG A 420 8.56 5.32 -8.53
CA ARG A 420 7.91 6.54 -9.03
C ARG A 420 6.46 6.35 -9.51
N ASP A 421 6.06 5.11 -9.80
CA ASP A 421 4.72 4.78 -10.31
C ASP A 421 3.72 4.55 -9.16
N LEU A 422 4.20 4.56 -7.90
CA LEU A 422 3.36 4.47 -6.70
C LEU A 422 2.61 5.80 -6.49
N SER A 423 1.28 5.79 -6.61
CA SER A 423 0.48 7.00 -6.37
C SER A 423 0.55 7.45 -4.90
N THR A 424 0.66 8.76 -4.68
CA THR A 424 0.52 9.41 -3.35
C THR A 424 -0.89 9.32 -2.77
N LEU A 425 -1.87 8.84 -3.54
CA LEU A 425 -3.23 8.55 -3.06
C LEU A 425 -3.32 7.20 -2.33
N ASN A 426 -2.25 6.41 -2.27
CA ASN A 426 -2.20 5.17 -1.50
C ASN A 426 -1.79 5.45 -0.04
N GLU A 427 -2.37 4.71 0.90
CA GLU A 427 -2.01 4.73 2.30
C GLU A 427 -1.10 3.53 2.61
N ILE A 428 0.22 3.74 2.52
CA ILE A 428 1.21 2.72 2.90
C ILE A 428 1.64 3.01 4.33
N GLY A 429 1.05 2.28 5.28
CA GLY A 429 1.15 2.55 6.72
C GLY A 429 2.56 2.30 7.30
N PRO A 430 2.78 2.60 8.59
CA PRO A 430 4.09 2.45 9.24
C PRO A 430 4.73 1.09 8.99
N GLY A 431 5.97 1.08 8.49
CA GLY A 431 6.64 -0.14 8.07
C GLY A 431 7.67 0.12 6.98
N LYS A 432 7.72 -0.77 5.97
CA LYS A 432 8.81 -0.84 4.98
C LYS A 432 8.31 -1.02 3.56
N ILE A 433 8.91 -0.28 2.63
CA ILE A 433 8.93 -0.59 1.20
C ILE A 433 10.33 -1.08 0.88
N GLN A 434 10.49 -2.36 0.50
CA GLN A 434 11.77 -2.92 0.11
C GLN A 434 12.08 -2.61 -1.35
N VAL A 435 13.20 -1.93 -1.60
CA VAL A 435 13.63 -1.58 -2.95
C VAL A 435 14.68 -2.57 -3.44
N ILE A 436 14.33 -3.27 -4.52
CA ILE A 436 15.21 -4.19 -5.27
C ILE A 436 15.62 -3.55 -6.60
N GLU A 437 16.42 -4.27 -7.41
CA GLU A 437 16.95 -3.82 -8.71
C GLU A 437 17.39 -2.34 -8.72
N THR A 438 18.39 -2.05 -7.90
CA THR A 438 18.77 -0.69 -7.47
C THR A 438 19.51 0.13 -8.56
N ARG A 439 18.98 0.18 -9.77
CA ARG A 439 19.50 0.95 -10.91
C ARG A 439 18.43 1.90 -11.45
N LEU A 440 18.80 3.15 -11.64
CA LEU A 440 17.98 4.21 -12.24
C LEU A 440 18.73 4.76 -13.47
N ASN A 441 18.27 4.41 -14.68
CA ASN A 441 19.08 4.58 -15.89
C ASN A 441 18.31 4.82 -17.20
N ASP A 442 17.08 5.32 -17.14
CA ASP A 442 16.23 5.59 -18.30
C ASP A 442 16.34 7.04 -18.83
N GLY A 443 17.15 7.88 -18.20
CA GLY A 443 17.35 9.28 -18.60
C GLY A 443 16.20 10.21 -18.23
N THR A 444 15.32 9.79 -17.31
CA THR A 444 14.14 10.56 -16.87
C THR A 444 14.26 10.97 -15.40
N GLU A 445 13.21 11.62 -14.87
CA GLU A 445 13.11 11.93 -13.45
C GLU A 445 12.34 10.82 -12.70
N HIS A 446 12.91 10.39 -11.57
CA HIS A 446 12.36 9.41 -10.66
C HIS A 446 12.04 10.12 -9.34
N ILE A 447 10.82 10.65 -9.25
CA ILE A 447 10.30 11.23 -8.01
C ILE A 447 9.73 10.08 -7.18
N TRP A 448 10.35 9.79 -6.04
CA TRP A 448 9.78 8.81 -5.11
C TRP A 448 8.78 9.53 -4.19
N PRO A 449 7.55 9.02 -4.02
CA PRO A 449 6.59 9.57 -3.07
C PRO A 449 7.09 9.41 -1.62
N THR A 450 6.40 10.06 -0.68
CA THR A 450 6.63 9.88 0.76
C THR A 450 5.39 9.27 1.40
N PHE A 451 5.60 8.28 2.26
CA PHE A 451 4.56 7.54 2.99
C PHE A 451 5.00 7.37 4.45
N ASP A 452 4.12 6.82 5.31
CA ASP A 452 4.49 6.40 6.68
C ASP A 452 5.47 5.22 6.68
N ALA A 453 5.53 4.45 5.59
CA ALA A 453 6.55 3.43 5.36
C ALA A 453 7.89 4.00 4.89
N GLN A 454 8.97 3.43 5.41
CA GLN A 454 10.35 3.79 5.06
C GLN A 454 10.87 2.94 3.88
N TYR A 455 11.77 3.47 3.07
CA TYR A 455 12.37 2.75 1.94
C TYR A 455 13.62 1.98 2.37
N ASP A 456 13.53 0.66 2.48
CA ASP A 456 14.67 -0.23 2.72
C ASP A 456 15.37 -0.58 1.39
N ILE A 457 16.48 0.09 1.07
CA ILE A 457 17.28 -0.17 -0.13
C ILE A 457 18.25 -1.34 0.14
N LEU A 458 18.05 -2.44 -0.59
CA LEU A 458 18.71 -3.72 -0.31
C LEU A 458 20.05 -3.93 -1.06
N GLY A 459 20.45 -3.00 -1.93
CA GLY A 459 21.67 -3.09 -2.75
C GLY A 459 22.32 -1.73 -3.03
N ASP A 460 23.47 -1.72 -3.72
CA ASP A 460 24.10 -0.47 -4.18
C ASP A 460 23.16 0.25 -5.17
N LEU A 461 22.72 1.46 -4.83
CA LEU A 461 21.84 2.27 -5.69
C LEU A 461 22.67 3.10 -6.66
N VAL A 462 22.48 2.87 -7.96
CA VAL A 462 23.24 3.57 -9.02
C VAL A 462 22.31 4.34 -9.94
N VAL A 463 22.46 5.67 -9.96
CA VAL A 463 21.78 6.60 -10.86
C VAL A 463 22.75 6.97 -11.99
N TYR A 464 22.40 6.62 -13.22
CA TYR A 464 23.26 6.84 -14.39
C TYR A 464 22.48 7.18 -15.67
N GLY A 465 23.16 7.48 -16.78
CA GLY A 465 22.52 7.77 -18.07
C GLY A 465 21.62 9.00 -18.08
N LYS A 466 22.04 10.14 -17.49
CA LYS A 466 21.27 11.40 -17.36
C LYS A 466 19.99 11.30 -16.53
N THR A 467 19.85 10.26 -15.70
CA THR A 467 18.68 10.06 -14.84
C THR A 467 18.74 10.98 -13.62
N THR A 468 17.60 11.47 -13.15
CA THR A 468 17.51 12.28 -11.91
C THR A 468 16.70 11.53 -10.87
N TRP A 469 17.22 11.35 -9.66
CA TRP A 469 16.49 10.78 -8.53
C TRP A 469 16.11 11.88 -7.55
N VAL A 470 14.81 11.98 -7.22
CA VAL A 470 14.24 13.04 -6.38
C VAL A 470 13.61 12.44 -5.12
N LEU A 471 13.99 12.99 -3.97
CA LEU A 471 13.37 12.75 -2.67
C LEU A 471 12.87 14.09 -2.10
N SER A 472 11.62 14.11 -1.66
CA SER A 472 10.96 15.29 -1.08
C SER A 472 10.97 15.30 0.45
N ASP A 473 10.33 16.28 1.06
CA ASP A 473 10.23 16.46 2.49
C ASP A 473 9.70 15.23 3.24
N GLY A 474 10.41 14.84 4.31
CA GLY A 474 10.05 13.69 5.14
C GLY A 474 10.38 12.31 4.54
N ALA A 475 10.92 12.23 3.32
CA ALA A 475 11.34 10.95 2.73
C ALA A 475 12.42 10.28 3.59
N HIS A 476 12.20 9.00 3.95
CA HIS A 476 13.10 8.23 4.82
C HIS A 476 13.63 6.98 4.11
N ILE A 477 14.94 6.95 3.90
CA ILE A 477 15.69 5.87 3.26
C ILE A 477 16.54 5.13 4.30
N ASN A 478 16.38 3.81 4.39
CA ASN A 478 17.29 2.93 5.10
C ASN A 478 18.18 2.15 4.11
N MET A 479 19.48 2.21 4.29
CA MET A 479 20.49 1.52 3.49
C MET A 479 20.89 0.20 4.15
N ALA A 480 20.90 -0.91 3.40
CA ALA A 480 21.38 -2.20 3.86
C ALA A 480 22.92 -2.21 4.08
N GLU A 481 23.42 -3.21 4.81
CA GLU A 481 24.83 -3.28 5.19
C GLU A 481 25.76 -3.24 3.96
N ASN A 482 26.80 -2.42 4.03
CA ASN A 482 27.81 -2.24 2.97
C ASN A 482 27.23 -1.88 1.58
N THR A 483 26.02 -1.29 1.51
CA THR A 483 25.48 -0.65 0.30
C THR A 483 25.90 0.82 0.18
N GLY A 484 25.83 1.42 -1.00
CA GLY A 484 26.11 2.84 -1.23
C GLY A 484 25.22 3.44 -2.32
N ILE A 485 25.19 4.77 -2.38
CA ILE A 485 24.47 5.53 -3.42
C ILE A 485 25.51 6.14 -4.37
N ARG A 486 25.32 6.00 -5.68
CA ARG A 486 26.23 6.53 -6.72
C ARG A 486 25.46 7.26 -7.82
N ALA A 487 25.78 8.52 -8.07
CA ALA A 487 25.32 9.28 -9.24
C ALA A 487 26.48 9.54 -10.20
N ILE A 488 26.32 9.12 -11.47
CA ILE A 488 27.33 9.22 -12.54
C ILE A 488 26.72 9.52 -13.92
N GLN A 489 27.55 9.78 -14.92
CA GLN A 489 27.11 9.95 -16.32
C GLN A 489 26.01 11.01 -16.46
N GLU A 490 26.32 12.24 -16.04
CA GLU A 490 25.43 13.41 -16.10
C GLU A 490 24.11 13.25 -15.30
N SER A 491 24.10 12.34 -14.32
CA SER A 491 22.93 12.05 -13.48
C SER A 491 22.96 12.83 -12.17
N ARG A 492 21.79 13.02 -11.56
CA ARG A 492 21.59 13.94 -10.43
C ARG A 492 20.87 13.30 -9.26
N LEU A 493 21.27 13.70 -8.06
CA LEU A 493 20.52 13.48 -6.82
C LEU A 493 19.87 14.82 -6.41
N LEU A 494 18.57 14.82 -6.14
CA LEU A 494 17.84 15.97 -5.62
C LEU A 494 17.13 15.55 -4.34
N PHE A 495 17.79 15.77 -3.21
CA PHE A 495 17.22 15.53 -1.89
C PHE A 495 16.78 16.88 -1.34
N LEU A 496 15.47 17.09 -1.31
CA LEU A 496 14.80 18.37 -1.15
C LEU A 496 13.95 18.36 0.12
N GLY A 497 14.62 18.28 1.28
CA GLY A 497 13.95 18.37 2.57
C GLY A 497 13.54 19.80 2.93
N GLU A 498 12.81 19.95 4.03
CA GLU A 498 12.48 21.25 4.61
C GLU A 498 12.66 21.28 6.13
N MET A 499 12.51 22.48 6.72
CA MET A 499 12.62 22.67 8.17
C MET A 499 11.54 21.88 8.93
N GLY A 500 11.98 20.88 9.71
CA GLY A 500 11.09 19.99 10.47
C GLY A 500 10.64 18.74 9.71
N LYS A 501 10.91 18.64 8.40
CA LYS A 501 10.75 17.43 7.58
C LYS A 501 11.99 17.19 6.70
N PRO A 502 13.14 16.82 7.30
CA PRO A 502 14.34 16.55 6.51
C PRO A 502 14.19 15.29 5.64
N VAL A 503 14.99 15.19 4.59
CA VAL A 503 15.24 13.89 3.93
C VAL A 503 16.19 13.09 4.80
N VAL A 504 15.77 11.92 5.28
CA VAL A 504 16.59 11.07 6.16
C VAL A 504 17.18 9.91 5.37
N ILE A 505 18.51 9.76 5.40
CA ILE A 505 19.23 8.64 4.76
C ILE A 505 20.19 8.02 5.77
N GLU A 506 19.94 6.77 6.15
CA GLU A 506 20.72 6.13 7.19
C GLU A 506 20.80 4.61 7.06
N GLY A 507 21.60 3.93 7.90
CA GLY A 507 21.66 2.47 7.90
C GLY A 507 20.38 1.83 8.46
N ILE A 508 20.01 0.63 7.97
CA ILE A 508 18.97 -0.21 8.60
C ILE A 508 19.34 -0.47 10.06
N THR A 509 20.58 -0.88 10.33
CA THR A 509 21.15 -0.90 11.68
C THR A 509 21.79 0.46 11.97
N LYS A 510 21.44 1.04 13.13
CA LYS A 510 21.86 2.39 13.54
C LYS A 510 23.26 2.39 14.18
N SER A 511 24.26 1.95 13.41
CA SER A 511 25.67 1.81 13.83
C SER A 511 26.62 2.54 12.88
N LYS A 512 27.74 3.06 13.39
CA LYS A 512 28.69 3.82 12.56
C LYS A 512 29.30 2.95 11.46
N GLY A 513 29.26 3.43 10.22
CA GLY A 513 29.78 2.68 9.08
C GLY A 513 29.02 1.38 8.84
N TYR A 514 27.69 1.40 8.95
CA TYR A 514 26.85 0.29 8.49
C TYR A 514 26.80 0.23 6.96
N TRP A 515 26.79 1.37 6.28
CA TRP A 515 26.74 1.49 4.82
C TRP A 515 27.87 2.38 4.27
N LYS A 516 28.15 2.33 2.97
CA LYS A 516 29.32 2.93 2.32
C LYS A 516 29.29 4.47 2.29
N GLY A 517 28.11 5.07 2.09
CA GLY A 517 27.93 6.51 1.87
C GLY A 517 27.45 6.85 0.45
N ILE A 518 27.52 8.13 0.08
CA ILE A 518 27.05 8.67 -1.20
C ILE A 518 28.23 9.17 -2.04
N HIS A 519 28.23 8.87 -3.34
CA HIS A 519 29.22 9.35 -4.29
C HIS A 519 28.60 10.03 -5.51
N VAL A 520 29.11 11.22 -5.87
CA VAL A 520 28.68 12.02 -7.02
C VAL A 520 29.88 12.31 -7.91
N GLU A 521 29.81 11.96 -9.20
CA GLU A 521 30.90 12.09 -10.17
C GLU A 521 30.33 12.39 -11.57
N ASN A 522 31.06 13.13 -12.40
CA ASN A 522 30.67 13.48 -13.77
C ASN A 522 29.20 13.97 -13.88
N SER A 523 28.89 15.11 -13.25
CA SER A 523 27.53 15.67 -13.18
C SER A 523 27.11 16.49 -14.41
N GLY A 524 27.98 16.63 -15.41
CA GLY A 524 27.71 17.43 -16.60
C GLY A 524 27.58 18.92 -16.27
N SER A 525 26.48 19.54 -16.69
CA SER A 525 26.21 20.99 -16.54
C SER A 525 25.29 21.35 -15.37
N GLN A 526 24.91 20.40 -14.52
CA GLN A 526 23.93 20.61 -13.46
C GLN A 526 24.35 19.94 -12.13
N PRO A 527 24.13 20.59 -10.97
CA PRO A 527 24.45 20.00 -9.67
C PRO A 527 23.48 18.90 -9.25
N SER A 528 24.00 17.98 -8.43
CA SER A 528 23.20 17.31 -7.41
C SER A 528 23.01 18.25 -6.22
N ASN A 529 21.83 18.26 -5.61
CA ASN A 529 21.50 19.11 -4.47
C ASN A 529 21.06 18.24 -3.29
N ILE A 530 21.67 18.47 -2.13
CA ILE A 530 21.30 17.85 -0.86
C ILE A 530 20.96 18.98 0.11
N LEU A 531 19.67 19.21 0.32
CA LEU A 531 19.12 20.34 1.06
C LEU A 531 18.30 19.80 2.23
N TRP A 532 18.54 20.31 3.44
CA TRP A 532 17.84 19.88 4.67
C TRP A 532 17.80 18.35 4.82
N ALA A 533 18.93 17.68 4.66
CA ALA A 533 19.01 16.23 4.83
C ALA A 533 19.68 15.83 6.15
N GLU A 534 19.38 14.61 6.62
CA GLU A 534 20.13 13.93 7.68
C GLU A 534 20.73 12.65 7.12
N ILE A 535 22.06 12.61 6.99
CA ILE A 535 22.80 11.47 6.44
C ILE A 535 23.62 10.84 7.56
N ARG A 536 23.19 9.66 8.03
CA ARG A 536 23.71 9.01 9.24
C ARG A 536 24.31 7.63 8.97
N HIS A 537 25.17 7.14 9.87
CA HIS A 537 25.61 5.73 9.90
C HIS A 537 26.49 5.27 8.71
N ALA A 538 27.03 6.20 7.93
CA ALA A 538 27.75 5.93 6.69
C ALA A 538 29.27 5.72 6.86
N GLY A 539 29.98 5.49 5.75
CA GLY A 539 31.44 5.37 5.69
C GLY A 539 31.98 4.01 6.14
N SER A 540 31.32 2.90 5.81
CA SER A 540 31.82 1.54 6.09
C SER A 540 33.10 1.21 5.29
N ASN A 541 33.04 1.55 4.00
CA ASN A 541 33.99 1.32 2.92
C ASN A 541 33.80 2.44 1.88
N PRO A 542 34.73 2.69 0.93
CA PRO A 542 34.49 3.66 -0.12
C PRO A 542 33.44 3.15 -1.14
N VAL A 543 32.59 4.04 -1.64
CA VAL A 543 31.59 3.73 -2.69
C VAL A 543 32.26 3.38 -4.03
N VAL A 544 33.41 3.99 -4.31
CA VAL A 544 34.26 3.71 -5.48
C VAL A 544 35.64 3.27 -5.02
N THR A 545 36.09 2.10 -5.47
CA THR A 545 37.38 1.51 -5.11
C THR A 545 38.53 2.47 -5.37
N GLY A 546 39.39 2.67 -4.37
CA GLY A 546 40.53 3.60 -4.42
C GLY A 546 40.26 4.97 -3.79
N ASN A 547 39.00 5.34 -3.55
CA ASN A 547 38.66 6.55 -2.80
C ASN A 547 38.78 6.35 -1.28
N GLU A 548 38.80 7.44 -0.53
CA GLU A 548 38.63 7.41 0.93
C GLU A 548 37.15 7.18 1.27
N SER A 549 36.87 6.37 2.29
CA SER A 549 35.50 6.15 2.77
C SER A 549 34.97 7.41 3.48
N ALA A 550 33.73 7.80 3.14
CA ALA A 550 33.10 9.01 3.67
C ALA A 550 31.58 8.93 3.60
N THR A 551 30.90 9.78 4.36
CA THR A 551 29.44 9.95 4.27
C THR A 551 29.05 10.56 2.92
N LEU A 552 29.76 11.60 2.48
CA LEU A 552 29.68 12.18 1.13
C LEU A 552 31.05 12.16 0.43
N ASN A 553 31.07 11.77 -0.85
CA ASN A 553 32.29 11.70 -1.67
C ASN A 553 32.05 12.36 -3.05
N LEU A 554 32.79 13.42 -3.34
CA LEU A 554 32.73 14.14 -4.62
C LEU A 554 33.89 13.71 -5.53
N GLY A 555 33.54 12.97 -6.58
CA GLY A 555 34.44 12.45 -7.60
C GLY A 555 34.76 13.44 -8.72
N LYS A 556 35.45 12.95 -9.76
CA LYS A 556 35.96 13.78 -10.85
C LYS A 556 34.81 14.42 -11.62
N GLN A 557 34.88 15.71 -11.92
CA GLN A 557 33.81 16.45 -12.61
C GLN A 557 32.42 16.33 -11.93
N GLY A 558 32.39 15.98 -10.64
CA GLY A 558 31.16 15.97 -9.85
C GLY A 558 30.81 17.40 -9.41
N TRP A 559 29.52 17.75 -9.46
CA TRP A 559 28.99 19.00 -8.94
C TRP A 559 27.94 18.71 -7.87
N LEU A 560 28.22 19.15 -6.64
CA LEU A 560 27.39 18.90 -5.47
C LEU A 560 27.19 20.17 -4.64
N ASN A 561 25.94 20.53 -4.42
CA ASN A 561 25.54 21.55 -3.46
C ASN A 561 24.99 20.85 -2.21
N VAL A 562 25.49 21.24 -1.03
CA VAL A 562 25.02 20.72 0.25
C VAL A 562 24.64 21.90 1.14
N GLU A 563 23.36 22.03 1.51
CA GLU A 563 22.86 23.09 2.38
C GLU A 563 22.09 22.51 3.57
N ARG A 564 22.29 23.09 4.77
CA ARG A 564 21.51 22.82 6.01
C ARG A 564 21.39 21.33 6.36
N THR A 565 22.41 20.57 5.99
CA THR A 565 22.43 19.12 6.07
C THR A 565 23.29 18.67 7.25
N ILE A 566 22.82 17.63 7.93
CA ILE A 566 23.52 16.96 9.02
C ILE A 566 24.20 15.71 8.45
N LEU A 567 25.52 15.66 8.53
CA LEU A 567 26.31 14.44 8.35
C LEU A 567 26.67 13.95 9.76
N ASP A 568 26.25 12.74 10.15
CA ASP A 568 26.41 12.27 11.53
C ASP A 568 26.76 10.78 11.65
N LEU A 569 27.39 10.40 12.76
CA LEU A 569 27.68 9.01 13.13
C LEU A 569 28.39 8.19 12.02
N GLY A 570 29.28 8.81 11.25
CA GLY A 570 30.04 8.14 10.21
C GLY A 570 31.31 7.44 10.73
N LYS A 571 31.68 6.30 10.14
CA LYS A 571 32.98 5.64 10.40
C LYS A 571 34.08 6.20 9.49
N GLY A 572 33.72 6.60 8.28
CA GLY A 572 34.59 7.34 7.36
C GLY A 572 34.74 8.81 7.76
N SER A 573 35.26 9.60 6.82
CA SER A 573 35.20 11.07 6.90
C SER A 573 33.76 11.58 6.67
N GLY A 574 33.44 12.83 7.05
CA GLY A 574 32.13 13.41 6.73
C GLY A 574 31.99 13.69 5.23
N LEU A 575 32.83 14.58 4.71
CA LEU A 575 32.92 14.92 3.29
C LEU A 575 34.33 14.66 2.75
N VAL A 576 34.44 14.08 1.56
CA VAL A 576 35.68 14.02 0.77
C VAL A 576 35.44 14.65 -0.61
N ALA A 577 36.06 15.79 -0.87
CA ALA A 577 35.94 16.55 -2.12
C ALA A 577 37.32 17.05 -2.59
N LYS A 578 38.15 16.10 -3.04
CA LYS A 578 39.55 16.34 -3.48
C LYS A 578 39.80 16.00 -4.96
N ALA A 579 38.77 15.59 -5.69
CA ALA A 579 38.89 15.13 -7.07
C ALA A 579 39.01 16.30 -8.06
N ASP A 580 39.66 16.02 -9.19
CA ASP A 580 39.88 16.98 -10.28
C ASP A 580 38.56 17.50 -10.90
N ALA A 581 38.56 18.77 -11.28
CA ALA A 581 37.42 19.50 -11.85
C ALA A 581 36.09 19.36 -11.07
N SER A 582 36.14 19.05 -9.78
CA SER A 582 34.95 19.00 -8.92
C SER A 582 34.43 20.41 -8.58
N LEU A 583 33.14 20.55 -8.32
CA LEU A 583 32.48 21.79 -7.89
C LEU A 583 31.66 21.52 -6.63
N LEU A 584 32.02 22.20 -5.55
CA LEU A 584 31.34 22.11 -4.25
C LEU A 584 30.73 23.47 -3.88
N GLU A 585 29.52 23.45 -3.32
CA GLU A 585 29.02 24.50 -2.44
C GLU A 585 28.58 23.83 -1.12
N PHE A 586 29.05 24.34 0.03
CA PHE A 586 28.85 23.69 1.33
C PHE A 586 28.46 24.70 2.42
N GLU A 587 27.15 24.91 2.60
CA GLU A 587 26.60 26.00 3.41
C GLU A 587 25.71 25.55 4.59
N LEU A 588 25.91 26.16 5.76
CA LEU A 588 25.07 25.98 6.96
C LEU A 588 24.93 24.51 7.45
N ASN A 589 25.92 23.67 7.14
CA ASN A 589 25.91 22.24 7.45
C ASN A 589 26.45 21.92 8.85
N SER A 590 26.17 20.70 9.31
CA SER A 590 26.69 20.12 10.55
C SER A 590 27.40 18.80 10.24
N VAL A 591 28.63 18.62 10.72
CA VAL A 591 29.41 17.38 10.54
C VAL A 591 29.86 16.86 11.90
N THR A 592 29.25 15.77 12.37
CA THR A 592 29.34 15.36 13.78
C THR A 592 29.64 13.88 13.97
N ASN A 593 30.26 13.55 15.10
CA ASN A 593 30.50 12.18 15.57
C ASN A 593 31.24 11.24 14.58
N HIS A 594 32.04 11.75 13.64
CA HIS A 594 32.81 10.92 12.69
C HIS A 594 34.07 10.32 13.32
N GLU A 595 34.46 9.10 12.91
CA GLU A 595 35.78 8.52 13.25
C GLU A 595 36.91 8.98 12.29
N GLY A 596 36.55 9.39 11.07
CA GLY A 596 37.44 10.08 10.14
C GLY A 596 37.61 11.57 10.46
N HIS A 597 38.12 12.30 9.48
CA HIS A 597 38.11 13.77 9.52
C HIS A 597 36.71 14.28 9.14
N PRO A 598 36.22 15.40 9.69
CA PRO A 598 34.93 15.95 9.27
C PRO A 598 34.90 16.26 7.77
N ILE A 599 35.95 16.90 7.24
CA ILE A 599 36.03 17.29 5.83
C ILE A 599 37.46 17.06 5.33
N VAL A 600 37.59 16.54 4.10
CA VAL A 600 38.84 16.43 3.33
C VAL A 600 38.61 17.08 1.97
N VAL A 601 39.33 18.14 1.65
CA VAL A 601 39.15 18.95 0.44
C VAL A 601 40.46 19.19 -0.29
N SER A 602 40.43 19.37 -1.62
CA SER A 602 41.56 19.98 -2.33
C SER A 602 41.67 21.48 -1.99
N THR A 603 42.86 22.04 -2.21
CA THR A 603 43.13 23.50 -2.13
C THR A 603 42.10 24.36 -2.87
N SER A 604 41.50 23.85 -3.95
CA SER A 604 40.49 24.55 -4.75
C SER A 604 39.12 24.69 -4.07
N GLN A 605 38.75 23.79 -3.17
CA GLN A 605 37.42 23.80 -2.52
C GLN A 605 37.41 24.51 -1.15
N VAL A 606 38.55 24.96 -0.64
CA VAL A 606 38.63 25.53 0.73
C VAL A 606 37.78 26.80 0.89
N GLU A 607 37.71 27.66 -0.15
CA GLU A 607 36.84 28.85 -0.14
C GLU A 607 35.34 28.54 -0.24
N LYS A 608 34.97 27.28 -0.55
CA LYS A 608 33.59 26.79 -0.68
C LYS A 608 33.00 26.27 0.64
N LEU A 609 33.83 26.16 1.68
CA LEU A 609 33.41 25.74 3.00
C LEU A 609 32.87 26.94 3.78
N SER A 610 31.57 26.92 4.11
CA SER A 610 30.98 27.97 4.91
C SER A 610 31.58 28.01 6.32
N TYR A 611 32.05 29.19 6.73
CA TYR A 611 32.72 29.43 8.02
C TYR A 611 31.82 29.18 9.25
N VAL A 612 30.50 29.13 9.07
CA VAL A 612 29.50 28.78 10.09
C VAL A 612 29.16 27.28 10.12
N THR A 613 29.84 26.44 9.32
CA THR A 613 29.73 24.98 9.43
C THR A 613 30.04 24.52 10.84
N ARG A 614 29.18 23.67 11.39
CA ARG A 614 29.29 23.14 12.74
C ARG A 614 30.02 21.79 12.77
N PHE A 615 30.97 21.65 13.67
CA PHE A 615 31.74 20.43 13.92
C PHE A 615 31.66 20.06 15.40
N GLU A 616 31.27 18.83 15.71
CA GLU A 616 31.15 18.34 17.09
C GLU A 616 31.57 16.86 17.18
N ASN A 617 32.32 16.50 18.22
CA ASN A 617 32.65 15.10 18.57
C ASN A 617 33.31 14.24 17.46
N ASN A 618 33.93 14.85 16.45
CA ASN A 618 34.70 14.12 15.44
C ASN A 618 36.05 13.69 16.04
N ALA A 619 36.44 12.43 15.85
CA ALA A 619 37.64 11.83 16.45
C ALA A 619 38.95 12.48 15.94
N LYS A 620 38.92 13.05 14.73
CA LYS A 620 40.00 13.85 14.15
C LYS A 620 39.46 15.24 13.82
N PRO A 621 39.56 16.22 14.73
CA PRO A 621 38.81 17.48 14.63
C PRO A 621 39.33 18.44 13.54
N GLU A 622 40.41 18.10 12.82
CA GLU A 622 40.97 18.90 11.72
C GLU A 622 40.19 18.74 10.39
N VAL A 623 39.93 19.85 9.70
CA VAL A 623 39.53 19.87 8.28
C VAL A 623 40.77 19.72 7.40
N VAL A 624 40.87 18.64 6.61
CA VAL A 624 42.08 18.34 5.84
C VAL A 624 42.11 19.09 4.52
N ILE A 625 43.23 19.76 4.24
CA ILE A 625 43.56 20.31 2.93
C ILE A 625 44.56 19.36 2.25
N ASP A 626 44.11 18.73 1.18
CA ASP A 626 44.93 17.95 0.26
C ASP A 626 45.67 18.90 -0.71
N THR A 627 46.99 18.82 -0.72
CA THR A 627 47.89 19.71 -1.48
C THR A 627 48.39 19.11 -2.79
N GLN A 628 47.75 18.06 -3.32
CA GLN A 628 48.07 17.52 -4.66
C GLN A 628 47.94 18.58 -5.76
N MET A 629 47.03 19.54 -5.60
CA MET A 629 46.82 20.66 -6.51
C MET A 629 47.32 21.98 -5.88
N PRO A 630 47.99 22.86 -6.65
CA PRO A 630 48.35 24.19 -6.18
C PRO A 630 47.12 25.09 -6.03
N VAL A 631 47.23 26.15 -5.22
CA VAL A 631 46.33 27.30 -5.30
C VAL A 631 46.69 28.09 -6.56
N ASP A 632 45.99 27.80 -7.66
CA ASP A 632 46.20 28.44 -8.96
C ASP A 632 44.85 28.80 -9.60
N PHE A 633 44.42 30.03 -9.38
CA PHE A 633 43.17 30.60 -9.92
C PHE A 633 43.44 31.71 -10.94
N GLY A 634 44.62 31.68 -11.58
CA GLY A 634 45.06 32.69 -12.55
C GLY A 634 45.09 34.10 -11.95
N VAL A 635 44.32 35.02 -12.53
CA VAL A 635 44.22 36.42 -12.06
C VAL A 635 43.39 36.60 -10.78
N ARG A 636 42.61 35.59 -10.36
CA ARG A 636 41.72 35.71 -9.20
C ARG A 636 42.45 35.35 -7.92
N ALA A 637 42.30 36.19 -6.90
CA ALA A 637 42.69 35.86 -5.54
C ALA A 637 41.59 35.06 -4.82
N VAL A 638 41.98 34.06 -4.03
CA VAL A 638 41.08 33.27 -3.18
C VAL A 638 41.26 33.61 -1.72
N THR A 639 40.21 33.39 -0.92
CA THR A 639 40.19 33.76 0.50
C THR A 639 39.78 32.57 1.35
N TRP A 640 40.63 32.20 2.31
CA TRP A 640 40.36 31.14 3.30
C TRP A 640 39.95 31.78 4.63
N LYS A 641 38.86 31.29 5.22
CA LYS A 641 38.21 31.87 6.40
C LYS A 641 38.34 30.98 7.62
N GLY A 642 38.40 31.57 8.81
CA GLY A 642 38.39 30.80 10.06
C GLY A 642 36.97 30.35 10.39
N PHE A 643 36.79 29.08 10.76
CA PHE A 643 35.51 28.60 11.27
C PHE A 643 35.15 29.28 12.61
N VAL A 644 33.87 29.53 12.86
CA VAL A 644 33.40 30.17 14.13
C VAL A 644 33.87 29.40 15.37
N GLN A 645 33.90 28.06 15.30
CA GLN A 645 34.39 27.19 16.37
C GLN A 645 35.93 27.09 16.47
N ARG A 646 36.68 27.86 15.65
CA ARG A 646 38.16 27.81 15.54
C ARG A 646 38.72 26.41 15.24
N VAL A 647 37.96 25.62 14.48
CA VAL A 647 38.42 24.33 13.96
C VAL A 647 39.65 24.54 13.07
N PRO A 648 40.75 23.79 13.27
CA PRO A 648 41.96 23.93 12.47
C PRO A 648 41.83 23.26 11.11
N TYR A 649 42.48 23.84 10.10
CA TYR A 649 42.80 23.16 8.85
C TYR A 649 44.10 22.36 9.01
N LEU A 650 44.17 21.13 8.49
CA LEU A 650 45.38 20.30 8.44
C LEU A 650 45.93 20.21 7.02
N VAL A 651 47.12 20.72 6.81
CA VAL A 651 47.83 20.68 5.51
C VAL A 651 48.61 19.38 5.40
N LYS A 652 48.12 18.43 4.59
CA LYS A 652 48.55 17.02 4.55
C LYS A 652 49.79 16.73 3.69
N GLY A 653 50.65 17.72 3.44
CA GLY A 653 51.73 17.71 2.43
C GLY A 653 52.37 16.35 2.16
N GLN A 654 52.19 15.80 0.95
CA GLN A 654 52.63 14.45 0.60
C GLN A 654 53.98 14.46 -0.15
N VAL A 655 55.00 13.92 0.52
CA VAL A 655 56.32 13.45 0.01
C VAL A 655 57.24 14.48 -0.67
N THR A 656 56.75 15.34 -1.57
CA THR A 656 57.56 16.38 -2.23
C THR A 656 56.87 17.75 -2.39
N ASN A 657 55.55 17.85 -2.15
CA ASN A 657 54.79 19.06 -2.47
C ASN A 657 54.19 19.75 -1.24
N ASN A 658 54.82 20.89 -0.92
CA ASN A 658 54.30 21.97 -0.08
C ASN A 658 52.89 22.42 -0.53
N LEU A 659 52.22 23.22 0.31
CA LEU A 659 51.14 24.08 -0.16
C LEU A 659 51.73 25.09 -1.16
N ILE A 660 51.57 24.81 -2.46
CA ILE A 660 52.06 25.66 -3.55
C ILE A 660 51.00 26.71 -3.87
N ILE A 661 51.41 27.97 -3.92
CA ILE A 661 50.58 29.13 -4.24
C ILE A 661 51.13 29.75 -5.53
N LYS A 662 50.26 29.87 -6.54
CA LYS A 662 50.52 30.40 -7.89
C LYS A 662 49.54 31.50 -8.33
N SER A 663 48.57 31.83 -7.49
CA SER A 663 47.72 33.02 -7.60
C SER A 663 47.65 33.72 -6.23
N GLY A 664 46.88 34.79 -6.08
CA GLY A 664 46.68 35.39 -4.76
C GLY A 664 45.98 34.45 -3.78
N LEU A 665 46.57 34.22 -2.61
CA LEU A 665 45.92 33.58 -1.45
C LEU A 665 45.83 34.57 -0.29
N ARG A 666 44.62 34.81 0.18
CA ARG A 666 44.32 35.58 1.39
C ARG A 666 43.86 34.63 2.49
N ILE A 667 44.35 34.81 3.71
CA ILE A 667 43.96 34.03 4.88
C ILE A 667 43.47 35.00 5.96
N GLU A 668 42.19 34.92 6.31
CA GLU A 668 41.54 35.84 7.24
C GLU A 668 41.81 35.50 8.72
N ALA A 669 41.64 36.51 9.58
CA ALA A 669 41.70 36.42 11.03
C ALA A 669 40.99 35.18 11.61
N GLY A 670 41.64 34.52 12.58
CA GLY A 670 41.11 33.35 13.27
C GLY A 670 41.30 32.02 12.54
N VAL A 671 41.87 32.00 11.32
CA VAL A 671 42.35 30.76 10.70
C VAL A 671 43.49 30.16 11.51
N ILE A 672 43.41 28.84 11.74
CA ILE A 672 44.49 28.03 12.28
C ILE A 672 44.86 26.99 11.21
N LEU A 673 46.08 27.07 10.67
CA LEU A 673 46.68 26.01 9.85
C LEU A 673 47.61 25.16 10.73
N LYS A 674 47.34 23.86 10.79
CA LYS A 674 48.26 22.83 11.28
C LYS A 674 49.01 22.23 10.09
N MET A 675 50.33 22.21 10.14
CA MET A 675 51.20 21.69 9.10
C MET A 675 51.66 20.27 9.50
N MET A 676 51.47 19.27 8.63
CA MET A 676 52.07 17.95 8.89
C MET A 676 53.61 18.04 8.97
N PRO A 677 54.28 17.11 9.66
CA PRO A 677 55.73 17.04 9.68
C PRO A 677 56.34 17.04 8.26
N GLY A 678 57.33 17.89 8.02
CA GLY A 678 57.94 18.07 6.70
C GLY A 678 57.09 18.78 5.64
N ALA A 679 55.87 19.23 5.94
CA ALA A 679 55.13 20.11 5.04
C ALA A 679 55.76 21.52 5.00
N GLY A 680 55.46 22.29 3.95
CA GLY A 680 55.86 23.69 3.82
C GLY A 680 54.82 24.50 3.06
N ILE A 681 55.05 25.80 2.95
CA ILE A 681 54.26 26.71 2.09
C ILE A 681 55.22 27.36 1.09
N SER A 682 54.86 27.37 -0.19
CA SER A 682 55.69 27.93 -1.28
C SER A 682 54.87 28.88 -2.14
N VAL A 683 55.14 30.18 -2.04
CA VAL A 683 54.62 31.19 -2.98
C VAL A 683 55.59 31.26 -4.17
N LEU A 684 55.12 30.82 -5.34
CA LEU A 684 55.89 30.74 -6.58
C LEU A 684 55.23 31.61 -7.67
N PRO A 685 55.97 32.08 -8.69
CA PRO A 685 55.38 32.82 -9.80
C PRO A 685 54.23 32.06 -10.48
N GLY A 686 53.14 32.77 -10.73
CA GLY A 686 51.97 32.27 -11.45
C GLY A 686 52.13 32.31 -12.96
N ASN A 687 51.32 31.55 -13.68
CA ASN A 687 51.33 31.52 -15.15
C ASN A 687 50.54 32.70 -15.77
N LEU A 688 49.48 33.15 -15.09
CA LEU A 688 48.46 34.06 -15.66
C LEU A 688 48.16 35.29 -14.77
N GLY A 689 48.77 35.40 -13.59
CA GLY A 689 48.44 36.44 -12.61
C GLY A 689 49.51 36.59 -11.54
N GLU A 690 49.35 37.61 -10.70
CA GLU A 690 50.22 37.86 -9.56
C GLU A 690 49.99 36.81 -8.46
N SER A 691 51.09 36.23 -7.97
CA SER A 691 51.07 35.20 -6.92
C SER A 691 51.62 35.77 -5.62
N TYR A 692 50.83 35.64 -4.56
CA TYR A 692 51.16 36.18 -3.23
C TYR A 692 50.46 35.42 -2.11
N LEU A 693 51.03 35.47 -0.91
CA LEU A 693 50.38 35.06 0.33
C LEU A 693 50.14 36.27 1.23
N LYS A 694 48.87 36.51 1.58
CA LYS A 694 48.46 37.56 2.50
C LYS A 694 47.83 36.93 3.75
N LEU A 695 48.41 37.20 4.92
CA LEU A 695 47.85 36.80 6.22
C LEU A 695 47.24 38.05 6.86
N GLU A 696 45.93 38.06 7.02
CA GLU A 696 45.13 39.22 7.45
C GLU A 696 44.53 38.97 8.83
N GLY A 697 45.41 38.78 9.81
CA GLY A 697 45.02 38.65 11.22
C GLY A 697 44.64 39.97 11.87
N ILE A 698 44.04 39.88 13.05
CA ILE A 698 43.76 41.03 13.92
C ILE A 698 44.18 40.74 15.37
N GLN A 699 44.27 41.77 16.21
CA GLN A 699 44.50 41.62 17.64
C GLN A 699 43.42 40.73 18.28
N GLY A 700 43.81 39.65 18.97
CA GLY A 700 42.89 38.65 19.55
C GLY A 700 42.31 37.62 18.56
N GLY A 701 42.53 37.81 17.26
CA GLY A 701 42.19 36.90 16.18
C GLY A 701 43.33 36.78 15.16
N PRO A 702 44.52 36.30 15.57
CA PRO A 702 45.65 36.17 14.66
C PRO A 702 45.38 35.13 13.58
N VAL A 703 46.17 35.15 12.51
CA VAL A 703 46.31 34.00 11.60
C VAL A 703 47.43 33.12 12.14
N ARG A 704 47.10 31.91 12.58
CA ARG A 704 48.09 30.97 13.16
C ARG A 704 48.48 29.91 12.14
N ILE A 705 49.78 29.74 11.93
CA ILE A 705 50.34 28.65 11.14
C ILE A 705 51.35 27.93 12.03
N GLN A 706 51.03 26.69 12.41
CA GLN A 706 51.80 25.90 13.37
C GLN A 706 52.04 24.49 12.87
N GLY A 707 53.06 23.82 13.40
CA GLY A 707 53.19 22.37 13.26
C GLY A 707 52.01 21.63 13.91
N LEU A 708 51.65 20.47 13.33
CA LEU A 708 50.80 19.46 13.98
C LEU A 708 51.53 18.82 15.17
N ASP A 709 52.83 18.58 14.99
CA ASP A 709 53.78 18.40 16.09
C ASP A 709 54.29 19.79 16.52
N GLU A 710 54.23 20.06 17.82
CA GLU A 710 54.63 21.35 18.43
C GLU A 710 56.12 21.40 18.81
N SER A 711 56.92 20.46 18.30
CA SER A 711 58.38 20.51 18.34
C SER A 711 58.96 21.60 17.42
N ALA A 712 60.09 22.18 17.81
CA ALA A 712 60.74 23.23 17.01
C ALA A 712 61.29 22.67 15.69
N GLY A 713 60.89 23.27 14.56
CA GLY A 713 61.28 22.77 13.24
C GLY A 713 60.55 21.49 12.80
N SER A 714 59.32 21.26 13.25
CA SER A 714 58.52 20.11 12.78
C SER A 714 58.14 20.22 11.29
N TRP A 715 58.07 21.43 10.74
CA TRP A 715 57.72 21.68 9.33
C TRP A 715 58.66 22.71 8.66
N HIS A 716 58.76 22.70 7.33
CA HIS A 716 59.79 23.44 6.57
C HIS A 716 59.67 24.97 6.63
N GLY A 717 58.54 25.52 7.06
CA GLY A 717 58.29 26.97 7.03
C GLY A 717 57.73 27.48 5.69
N ILE A 718 57.80 28.80 5.50
CA ILE A 718 57.18 29.53 4.39
C ILE A 718 58.26 30.08 3.47
N ARG A 719 58.26 29.69 2.19
CA ARG A 719 59.09 30.28 1.14
C ARG A 719 58.30 31.30 0.33
N ILE A 720 58.79 32.53 0.30
CA ILE A 720 58.29 33.61 -0.57
C ILE A 720 59.28 33.79 -1.72
N ALA A 721 58.87 33.40 -2.93
CA ALA A 721 59.66 33.54 -4.16
C ALA A 721 58.89 34.35 -5.22
N THR A 722 58.19 35.40 -4.77
CA THR A 722 57.57 36.41 -5.64
C THR A 722 57.82 37.80 -5.08
N SER A 723 58.02 38.78 -5.96
CA SER A 723 58.26 40.19 -5.61
C SER A 723 56.98 40.99 -5.37
N SER A 724 55.83 40.31 -5.20
CA SER A 724 54.53 40.93 -5.02
C SER A 724 54.49 41.81 -3.77
N GLN A 725 53.98 43.03 -3.92
CA GLN A 725 53.70 43.93 -2.80
C GLN A 725 52.55 43.43 -1.89
N TYR A 726 51.78 42.43 -2.33
CA TYR A 726 50.69 41.81 -1.57
C TYR A 726 51.14 40.64 -0.70
N ASN A 727 52.42 40.24 -0.76
CA ASN A 727 53.05 39.41 0.26
C ASN A 727 53.12 40.20 1.58
N GLN A 728 52.07 40.08 2.39
CA GLN A 728 51.90 40.86 3.61
C GLN A 728 51.35 39.98 4.74
N PHE A 729 52.07 39.90 5.85
CA PHE A 729 51.65 39.19 7.05
C PHE A 729 51.36 40.22 8.16
N ASP A 730 50.12 40.28 8.63
CA ASP A 730 49.66 41.15 9.72
C ASP A 730 49.03 40.31 10.83
N HIS A 731 49.43 40.53 12.08
CA HIS A 731 49.00 39.74 13.24
C HIS A 731 49.04 38.22 12.98
N ALA A 732 50.15 37.73 12.43
CA ALA A 732 50.39 36.32 12.17
C ALA A 732 51.19 35.68 13.31
N GLU A 733 50.94 34.39 13.57
CA GLU A 733 51.72 33.56 14.49
C GLU A 733 52.29 32.37 13.72
N ILE A 734 53.60 32.38 13.47
CA ILE A 734 54.31 31.32 12.73
C ILE A 734 55.10 30.49 13.75
N LEU A 735 54.62 29.28 14.04
CA LEU A 735 55.09 28.45 15.15
C LEU A 735 55.69 27.14 14.64
N HIS A 736 56.70 26.60 15.32
CA HIS A 736 57.22 25.23 15.10
C HIS A 736 57.89 25.01 13.72
N ALA A 737 58.24 26.08 13.03
CA ALA A 737 58.66 26.08 11.63
C ALA A 737 60.20 25.98 11.45
N GLY A 738 60.68 25.93 10.20
CA GLY A 738 62.12 25.95 9.90
C GLY A 738 62.84 24.62 10.15
N MET A 739 62.21 23.50 9.79
CA MET A 739 62.80 22.17 9.78
C MET A 739 64.18 22.16 9.12
N LEU A 740 65.17 21.59 9.82
CA LEU A 740 66.57 21.51 9.39
C LEU A 740 66.72 20.71 8.09
N VAL A 741 67.30 21.34 7.07
CA VAL A 741 67.64 20.69 5.79
C VAL A 741 69.16 20.51 5.68
N GLN A 742 69.62 19.29 5.39
CA GLN A 742 71.05 19.01 5.27
C GLN A 742 71.71 19.87 4.18
N ASN A 743 72.88 20.42 4.48
CA ASN A 743 73.68 21.30 3.61
C ASN A 743 72.98 22.60 3.17
N ARG A 744 71.96 23.06 3.91
CA ARG A 744 71.29 24.37 3.72
C ARG A 744 71.00 25.01 5.07
N PHE A 745 70.93 26.34 5.11
CA PHE A 745 70.30 27.01 6.26
C PHE A 745 68.77 26.85 6.14
N SER A 746 68.11 26.87 7.29
CA SER A 746 66.66 26.67 7.43
C SER A 746 66.06 27.85 8.20
N ALA A 747 64.81 28.22 7.92
CA ALA A 747 64.14 29.33 8.61
C ALA A 747 62.62 29.12 8.65
N ALA A 748 61.94 29.73 9.63
CA ALA A 748 60.48 29.73 9.66
C ALA A 748 59.88 30.45 8.44
N ILE A 749 60.56 31.50 7.97
CA ILE A 749 60.25 32.21 6.73
C ILE A 749 61.53 32.40 5.91
N HIS A 750 61.48 32.10 4.61
CA HIS A 750 62.57 32.34 3.66
C HIS A 750 62.08 33.28 2.55
N VAL A 751 62.65 34.48 2.48
CA VAL A 751 62.51 35.40 1.34
C VAL A 751 63.60 35.02 0.33
N ALA A 752 63.20 34.40 -0.78
CA ALA A 752 64.10 33.82 -1.75
C ALA A 752 64.81 34.88 -2.61
N ASP A 753 66.00 34.55 -3.09
CA ASP A 753 66.79 35.29 -4.08
C ASP A 753 66.40 34.89 -5.51
N ALA A 754 66.16 33.60 -5.74
CA ALA A 754 65.80 33.04 -7.04
C ALA A 754 64.60 32.06 -6.96
N PRO A 755 63.43 32.39 -7.56
CA PRO A 755 63.01 33.74 -7.99
C PRO A 755 62.96 34.75 -6.85
N GLU A 756 63.08 36.04 -7.19
CA GLU A 756 63.21 37.13 -6.21
C GLU A 756 61.94 37.32 -5.36
N GLY A 757 62.10 37.25 -4.04
CA GLY A 757 61.05 37.49 -3.05
C GLY A 757 60.95 38.95 -2.59
N ALA A 758 59.76 39.33 -2.14
CA ALA A 758 59.52 40.52 -1.30
C ALA A 758 58.44 40.19 -0.27
N LEU A 759 58.57 40.72 0.95
CA LEU A 759 57.66 40.42 2.06
C LEU A 759 57.57 41.57 3.07
N ILE A 760 56.34 41.92 3.45
CA ILE A 760 56.06 42.82 4.56
C ILE A 760 55.51 42.00 5.73
N ILE A 761 56.09 42.11 6.93
CA ILE A 761 55.58 41.46 8.15
C ILE A 761 55.38 42.51 9.23
N LYS A 762 54.22 42.53 9.88
CA LYS A 762 53.96 43.43 11.00
C LYS A 762 53.12 42.79 12.10
N ASN A 763 53.29 43.26 13.33
CA ASN A 763 52.51 42.83 14.51
C ASN A 763 52.52 41.31 14.76
N SER A 764 53.55 40.61 14.31
CA SER A 764 53.54 39.14 14.16
C SER A 764 54.58 38.47 15.06
N THR A 765 54.29 37.23 15.44
CA THR A 765 55.18 36.39 16.25
C THR A 765 55.75 35.25 15.42
N ILE A 766 57.05 35.01 15.53
CA ILE A 766 57.71 33.79 15.04
C ILE A 766 58.28 33.08 16.26
N ALA A 767 57.90 31.82 16.49
CA ALA A 767 58.34 31.09 17.66
C ALA A 767 58.75 29.64 17.37
N LYS A 768 59.67 29.12 18.19
CA LYS A 768 60.13 27.71 18.15
C LYS A 768 60.59 27.31 16.75
N SER A 769 61.51 28.07 16.18
CA SER A 769 62.08 27.75 14.87
C SER A 769 63.26 26.78 15.01
N GLY A 770 63.30 25.74 14.17
CA GLY A 770 64.36 24.73 14.16
C GLY A 770 65.75 25.29 13.83
N GLN A 771 65.83 26.48 13.21
CA GLN A 771 67.08 27.21 13.01
C GLN A 771 66.87 28.73 13.07
N HIS A 772 66.59 29.40 11.95
CA HIS A 772 66.44 30.87 11.93
C HIS A 772 64.98 31.33 11.94
N GLY A 773 64.72 32.56 12.39
CA GLY A 773 63.36 33.14 12.32
C GLY A 773 63.00 33.46 10.87
N ILE A 774 63.66 34.46 10.29
CA ILE A 774 63.54 34.84 8.88
C ILE A 774 64.92 34.70 8.23
N ALA A 775 65.00 34.11 7.03
CA ALA A 775 66.19 34.18 6.18
C ALA A 775 65.91 35.05 4.94
N VAL A 776 66.86 35.93 4.60
CA VAL A 776 66.84 36.78 3.40
C VAL A 776 68.27 36.93 2.88
N ASN A 777 68.45 36.87 1.56
CA ASN A 777 69.76 37.09 0.95
C ASN A 777 70.18 38.57 1.07
N ASN A 778 71.47 38.84 1.29
CA ASN A 778 72.02 40.18 1.50
C ASN A 778 71.65 41.20 0.39
N LEU A 779 71.57 40.76 -0.87
CA LEU A 779 71.19 41.62 -2.01
C LEU A 779 69.72 42.06 -2.00
N PHE A 780 68.88 41.38 -1.22
CA PHE A 780 67.42 41.57 -1.19
C PHE A 780 66.91 42.05 0.18
N GLN A 781 67.79 42.46 1.10
CA GLN A 781 67.43 42.87 2.46
C GLN A 781 66.35 43.97 2.49
N GLU A 782 66.41 44.97 1.60
CA GLU A 782 65.43 46.06 1.52
C GLU A 782 64.00 45.60 1.11
N ARG A 783 63.88 44.38 0.57
CA ARG A 783 62.59 43.77 0.19
C ARG A 783 61.91 43.04 1.35
N LEU A 784 62.60 42.83 2.47
CA LEU A 784 62.02 42.40 3.73
C LEU A 784 61.73 43.62 4.61
N LYS A 785 60.46 43.94 4.83
CA LYS A 785 60.04 45.05 5.70
C LYS A 785 59.36 44.48 6.94
N THR A 786 59.94 44.70 8.11
CA THR A 786 59.42 44.21 9.40
C THR A 786 59.11 45.33 10.37
N SER A 787 57.99 45.26 11.10
CA SER A 787 57.70 46.16 12.23
C SER A 787 56.92 45.45 13.34
N ASN A 788 57.18 45.82 14.61
CA ASN A 788 56.51 45.20 15.77
C ASN A 788 56.54 43.65 15.72
N MET A 789 57.74 43.08 15.53
CA MET A 789 57.96 41.63 15.48
C MET A 789 58.34 41.08 16.84
N LYS A 790 57.77 39.91 17.19
CA LYS A 790 58.17 39.11 18.35
C LYS A 790 58.87 37.84 17.89
N PHE A 791 60.00 37.51 18.52
CA PHE A 791 60.75 36.28 18.27
C PHE A 791 60.94 35.53 19.59
N GLU A 792 60.59 34.24 19.62
CA GLU A 792 60.66 33.41 20.83
C GLU A 792 61.27 32.04 20.49
N GLU A 793 62.16 31.50 21.32
CA GLU A 793 62.71 30.14 21.14
C GLU A 793 63.28 29.89 19.71
N ILE A 794 63.99 30.86 19.15
CA ILE A 794 64.70 30.72 17.86
C ILE A 794 66.09 30.15 18.12
N ALA A 795 66.42 29.01 17.50
CA ALA A 795 67.69 28.32 17.76
C ALA A 795 68.94 29.06 17.25
N GLY A 796 68.79 29.87 16.19
CA GLY A 796 69.80 30.77 15.64
C GLY A 796 69.31 32.22 15.58
N SER A 797 69.75 32.98 14.57
CA SER A 797 69.35 34.38 14.40
C SER A 797 67.84 34.58 14.14
N ASN A 798 67.25 35.61 14.78
CA ASN A 798 65.90 36.10 14.51
C ASN A 798 65.73 36.47 13.02
N ILE A 799 66.68 37.23 12.48
CA ILE A 799 66.83 37.48 11.05
C ILE A 799 68.24 37.05 10.66
N HIS A 800 68.34 36.12 9.72
CA HIS A 800 69.59 35.63 9.14
C HIS A 800 69.76 36.23 7.75
N ILE A 801 70.88 36.93 7.56
CA ILE A 801 71.31 37.48 6.27
C ILE A 801 72.41 36.58 5.74
N TRP A 802 72.29 36.15 4.49
CA TRP A 802 73.18 35.19 3.83
C TRP A 802 73.63 35.66 2.44
#